data_AF-A0A496RGZ4-F1
#
_entry.id   AF-A0A496RGZ4-F1
#
_cell.length_a   1.000
_cell.length_b   1.000
_cell.length_c   1.000
_cell.angle_alpha   90.00
_cell.angle_beta   90.00
_cell.angle_gamma   90.00
#
_symmetry.space_group_name_H-M   'P 1'
#
loop_
_entity.id
_entity.type
_entity.pdbx_description
1 polymer ?
#
loop_
_entity_poly.entity_id
_entity_poly.type
_entity_poly.pdbx_seq_one_letter_code
_entity_poly.pdbx_strand_id
1 'polypeptide(L)'
;MGDVEAWLKGTYYVDFEVTGLPQGYTFIAPQIIAKIKCFGLVDSFGIGMADTNYKIEIRTGLKENIDYNWADAVRNATIFAETDKETWKSWDFVAEMTTAAAGAVIGEIPVVGDVLDIVWQVAETAWDAIDCEAKIAKRGWVRFINIPIQAGKRYRIFLSNDMHVKAAGIGTGSRSIKIDFFKKAPFFTKETKNLSGWGFGIENVEVIFPQSVYDYLNQQAQTSAQQTEVIQQEVKPDLYFPQRPKIYPSSQITEKDTAQLEVFLTSKNKKVERAKVKVEIAEIGWQKNLFFSSLNPYEEYSQKVTLPKLTLPSGLNSKGYRIDLTIDPEIEIKEITRANNEDFVYIEVIPEKHQLEAYSVSVEPVLNQYWENDMVTIKGVVENHSNVDLDNIEVGFYYNAKDPRNIDLREIARKEVSLKKREKKTVYCRWKIKKSDSFWTEIYFIADPRNKIKEQDESQSIHEAGLGIRVKKQEITEKPVEVENLASGIDLSLDSKDIFLDKVNLIASNYLGVWVKNLGKEKADCQLKFTGYWIEKNSQGKGKIKTAVLGNLGGYNSGGKSKLYKFYYKNSPHKNFIFSKNLKIVVEAKNPQDRDTSNNIAVFRIGDFDGVAKQIREEKQKEQEAFSEKPDLAIIDIRNIEPPLKIGKERTFQVVIENVSNINIKEANIDCVIRPKGSGRPHPELGWRSYKKHIAPINAGTKTSVYIDYTPVRKGIYEIIAKVGSIRFKDWKIWQKDADKSNDSLLKYFGVEASMEEASGEVIGVSSAKLDLAVTDIWIDNKTPNVGEVITGGFVVHNYSQVSLKNIDWIVYSNNNNKVAEGKIPSMGANTSFTVTAQAEADKEGIFTVRAVVDPYNKIKEINENNNDKEIKLGIEEESLISLPQVDLAVMSLRLGKSTLKAGEATKATVQVKNLGKDTAYAVAVSFQVNGKTFFVNVIDELKSGQTKNISAPLVGLLGGSYTVSVRVDKKNLIKELNEDNNEKSATLRVNSPVELPHIEKKVKDIFNIFRHQ
;
A
#
# COMPACT_ATOMS: atom_id res chain seq x y z
N MET A 1 -14.98 0.10 -0.88
CA MET A 1 -14.40 1.45 -0.78
C MET A 1 -13.22 1.39 0.16
N GLY A 2 -12.05 1.87 -0.25
CA GLY A 2 -10.78 1.73 0.49
C GLY A 2 -9.74 0.90 -0.26
N ASP A 3 -8.58 0.66 0.33
CA ASP A 3 -7.50 -0.13 -0.29
C ASP A 3 -7.65 -1.63 0.03
N VAL A 4 -7.17 -2.49 -0.87
CA VAL A 4 -7.06 -3.95 -0.64
C VAL A 4 -5.59 -4.34 -0.80
N GLU A 5 -5.06 -5.16 0.11
CA GLU A 5 -3.64 -5.57 0.14
C GLU A 5 -3.51 -7.09 0.37
N ALA A 6 -2.45 -7.71 -0.15
CA ALA A 6 -2.15 -9.13 0.03
C ALA A 6 -0.64 -9.41 0.05
N TRP A 7 -0.24 -10.36 0.91
CA TRP A 7 1.15 -10.82 1.03
C TRP A 7 1.28 -12.32 0.76
N LEU A 8 2.39 -12.74 0.13
CA LEU A 8 2.72 -14.16 -0.06
C LEU A 8 4.20 -14.40 0.21
N LYS A 9 4.50 -15.32 1.13
CA LYS A 9 5.86 -15.76 1.45
C LYS A 9 6.01 -17.26 1.18
N GLY A 10 7.08 -17.66 0.51
CA GLY A 10 7.37 -19.06 0.19
C GLY A 10 8.86 -19.38 0.32
N THR A 11 9.18 -20.66 0.51
CA THR A 11 10.56 -21.17 0.53
C THR A 11 10.64 -22.48 -0.22
N TYR A 12 11.64 -22.60 -1.09
CA TYR A 12 11.93 -23.71 -1.97
C TYR A 12 13.33 -24.20 -1.68
N TYR A 13 13.57 -25.49 -1.84
CA TYR A 13 14.91 -26.03 -1.73
C TYR A 13 15.14 -27.18 -2.71
N VAL A 14 16.40 -27.40 -3.05
CA VAL A 14 16.86 -28.55 -3.84
C VAL A 14 18.05 -29.16 -3.10
N ASP A 15 18.00 -30.47 -2.93
CA ASP A 15 19.09 -31.25 -2.36
C ASP A 15 19.88 -31.91 -3.48
N PHE A 16 21.21 -31.92 -3.37
CA PHE A 16 22.10 -32.64 -4.28
C PHE A 16 23.21 -33.35 -3.51
N GLU A 17 23.78 -34.39 -4.13
CA GLU A 17 24.85 -35.21 -3.59
C GLU A 17 25.78 -35.63 -4.73
N VAL A 18 27.09 -35.66 -4.47
CA VAL A 18 28.09 -36.14 -5.44
C VAL A 18 28.45 -37.58 -5.10
N THR A 19 28.23 -38.49 -6.04
CA THR A 19 28.53 -39.92 -5.94
C THR A 19 29.54 -40.35 -7.01
N GLY A 20 30.21 -41.50 -6.83
CA GLY A 20 31.20 -42.04 -7.78
C GLY A 20 32.65 -41.65 -7.49
N LEU A 21 32.92 -40.78 -6.50
CA LEU A 21 34.23 -40.54 -5.92
C LEU A 21 34.37 -41.33 -4.60
N PRO A 22 35.60 -41.62 -4.11
CA PRO A 22 35.78 -42.31 -2.83
C PRO A 22 35.04 -41.61 -1.70
N GLN A 23 34.47 -42.40 -0.78
CA GLN A 23 33.68 -41.86 0.33
C GLN A 23 34.54 -40.90 1.18
N GLY A 24 34.07 -39.67 1.36
CA GLY A 24 34.80 -38.65 2.10
C GLY A 24 35.83 -37.86 1.29
N TYR A 25 35.98 -38.13 -0.01
CA TYR A 25 36.80 -37.32 -0.91
C TYR A 25 36.24 -35.89 -0.98
N THR A 26 37.07 -34.90 -0.66
CA THR A 26 36.69 -33.49 -0.66
C THR A 26 37.34 -32.75 -1.80
N PHE A 27 36.57 -31.95 -2.54
CA PHE A 27 37.07 -31.02 -3.52
C PHE A 27 36.34 -29.68 -3.40
N ILE A 28 36.95 -28.64 -3.92
CA ILE A 28 36.33 -27.32 -3.95
C ILE A 28 35.69 -27.15 -5.33
N ALA A 29 34.36 -27.12 -5.39
CA ALA A 29 33.63 -26.87 -6.63
C ALA A 29 33.79 -25.39 -7.00
N PRO A 30 34.45 -25.03 -8.11
CA PRO A 30 34.71 -23.63 -8.46
C PRO A 30 33.43 -22.81 -8.57
N GLN A 31 32.35 -23.42 -9.06
CA GLN A 31 31.03 -22.80 -9.15
C GLN A 31 29.93 -23.86 -8.97
N ILE A 32 28.91 -23.49 -8.20
CA ILE A 32 27.62 -24.18 -8.12
C ILE A 32 26.57 -23.16 -8.54
N ILE A 33 25.83 -23.44 -9.61
CA ILE A 33 24.88 -22.50 -10.21
C ILE A 33 23.48 -23.03 -10.03
N ALA A 34 22.67 -22.36 -9.21
CA ALA A 34 21.24 -22.61 -9.11
C ALA A 34 20.48 -21.70 -10.08
N LYS A 35 19.92 -22.25 -11.14
CA LYS A 35 19.08 -21.51 -12.09
C LYS A 35 17.71 -21.28 -11.46
N ILE A 36 17.26 -20.03 -11.40
CA ILE A 36 16.00 -19.64 -10.76
C ILE A 36 14.98 -19.17 -11.78
N LYS A 37 13.72 -19.47 -11.47
CA LYS A 37 12.58 -19.01 -12.23
C LYS A 37 11.60 -18.26 -11.35
N CYS A 38 11.00 -17.22 -11.91
CA CYS A 38 9.91 -16.46 -11.32
C CYS A 38 8.88 -16.19 -12.42
N PHE A 39 7.95 -17.13 -12.59
CA PHE A 39 6.85 -17.02 -13.54
C PHE A 39 5.52 -17.16 -12.82
N GLY A 40 4.71 -16.12 -12.83
CA GLY A 40 3.44 -16.07 -12.11
C GLY A 40 2.51 -14.94 -12.52
N LEU A 41 1.32 -14.93 -11.94
CA LEU A 41 0.31 -13.88 -12.04
C LEU A 41 0.31 -13.07 -10.75
N VAL A 42 0.27 -11.75 -10.87
CA VAL A 42 0.02 -10.86 -9.75
C VAL A 42 -0.96 -9.81 -10.21
N ASP A 43 -2.22 -9.93 -9.81
CA ASP A 43 -3.30 -9.15 -10.41
C ASP A 43 -4.30 -8.66 -9.35
N SER A 44 -5.03 -7.58 -9.64
CA SER A 44 -6.19 -7.16 -8.86
C SER A 44 -7.43 -6.99 -9.73
N PHE A 45 -8.50 -7.67 -9.36
CA PHE A 45 -9.71 -7.82 -10.17
C PHE A 45 -10.94 -7.43 -9.36
N GLY A 46 -11.96 -6.90 -10.04
CA GLY A 46 -13.24 -6.53 -9.42
C GLY A 46 -13.87 -5.29 -10.05
N ILE A 47 -14.95 -4.79 -9.44
CA ILE A 47 -15.79 -3.71 -9.98
C ILE A 47 -15.36 -2.37 -9.37
N GLY A 48 -15.06 -1.37 -10.22
CA GLY A 48 -14.65 0.00 -9.85
C GLY A 48 -13.23 0.36 -10.32
N MET A 49 -12.95 1.61 -10.67
CA MET A 49 -11.60 2.10 -11.05
C MET A 49 -10.66 2.08 -9.83
N ALA A 50 -9.48 1.45 -9.95
CA ALA A 50 -8.43 1.37 -8.91
C ALA A 50 -7.09 0.94 -9.52
N ASP A 51 -5.97 1.47 -8.99
CA ASP A 51 -4.61 1.20 -9.49
C ASP A 51 -3.99 0.00 -8.77
N THR A 52 -3.42 -0.97 -9.52
CA THR A 52 -2.79 -2.18 -8.97
C THR A 52 -1.28 -2.06 -8.95
N ASN A 53 -0.63 -2.30 -7.81
CA ASN A 53 0.83 -2.31 -7.74
C ASN A 53 1.37 -3.47 -6.89
N TYR A 54 2.62 -3.90 -7.15
CA TYR A 54 3.24 -5.08 -6.52
C TYR A 54 4.76 -4.97 -6.27
N LYS A 55 5.27 -5.70 -5.27
CA LYS A 55 6.68 -5.83 -4.84
C LYS A 55 7.01 -7.30 -4.52
N ILE A 56 8.19 -7.79 -4.94
CA ILE A 56 8.69 -9.16 -4.62
C ILE A 56 10.14 -9.09 -4.14
N GLU A 57 10.46 -9.62 -2.97
CA GLU A 57 11.81 -9.80 -2.43
C GLU A 57 12.22 -11.28 -2.42
N ILE A 58 13.47 -11.62 -2.77
CA ILE A 58 13.98 -13.00 -2.89
C ILE A 58 15.21 -13.18 -1.99
N ARG A 59 15.30 -14.29 -1.26
CA ARG A 59 16.42 -14.67 -0.38
C ARG A 59 16.94 -16.07 -0.68
N THR A 60 18.24 -16.34 -0.58
CA THR A 60 18.80 -17.67 -0.92
C THR A 60 20.09 -18.01 -0.13
N GLY A 61 20.45 -19.29 -0.07
CA GLY A 61 21.66 -19.80 0.57
C GLY A 61 21.92 -21.29 0.25
N LEU A 62 23.09 -21.80 0.65
CA LEU A 62 23.56 -23.19 0.47
C LEU A 62 24.11 -23.74 1.80
N LYS A 63 23.67 -24.93 2.23
CA LYS A 63 24.03 -25.54 3.52
C LYS A 63 24.21 -27.05 3.41
N GLU A 64 25.03 -27.64 4.30
CA GLU A 64 25.24 -29.09 4.43
C GLU A 64 24.16 -29.79 5.31
N ASN A 65 23.40 -29.04 6.11
CA ASN A 65 22.47 -29.58 7.10
C ASN A 65 21.00 -29.45 6.65
N ILE A 66 20.16 -30.44 7.00
CA ILE A 66 18.75 -30.53 6.57
C ILE A 66 17.85 -29.54 7.34
N ASP A 67 18.26 -29.14 8.54
CA ASP A 67 17.53 -28.18 9.39
C ASP A 67 17.80 -26.73 8.96
N TYR A 68 16.72 -26.03 8.58
CA TYR A 68 16.74 -24.67 8.06
C TYR A 68 16.38 -23.64 9.14
N ASN A 69 17.15 -22.53 9.23
CA ASN A 69 16.81 -21.35 10.02
C ASN A 69 16.84 -20.09 9.12
N TRP A 70 15.85 -19.21 9.28
CA TRP A 70 15.66 -17.99 8.49
C TRP A 70 16.82 -16.98 8.60
N ALA A 71 17.59 -17.05 9.69
CA ALA A 71 18.77 -16.20 9.91
C ALA A 71 20.00 -16.61 9.08
N ASP A 72 19.99 -17.80 8.48
CA ASP A 72 21.12 -18.34 7.69
C ASP A 72 21.10 -17.87 6.21
N ALA A 73 20.18 -16.95 5.84
CA ALA A 73 20.03 -16.46 4.47
C ALA A 73 21.07 -15.37 4.12
N VAL A 74 21.71 -15.50 2.97
CA VAL A 74 22.96 -14.80 2.63
C VAL A 74 22.76 -13.46 1.89
N ARG A 75 21.71 -13.28 1.07
CA ARG A 75 21.38 -11.98 0.41
C ARG A 75 19.90 -11.85 0.04
N ASN A 76 19.46 -10.60 -0.21
CA ASN A 76 18.11 -10.21 -0.65
C ASN A 76 18.14 -9.53 -2.05
N ALA A 77 17.12 -9.74 -2.90
CA ALA A 77 16.93 -9.05 -4.20
C ALA A 77 15.44 -8.71 -4.48
N THR A 78 15.12 -7.54 -5.05
CA THR A 78 13.73 -7.02 -5.18
C THR A 78 13.28 -6.77 -6.63
N ILE A 79 12.02 -7.07 -6.98
CA ILE A 79 11.38 -6.90 -8.31
C ILE A 79 10.09 -6.04 -8.20
N PHE A 80 9.86 -5.11 -9.16
CA PHE A 80 8.70 -4.18 -9.25
C PHE A 80 7.98 -4.20 -10.62
N ALA A 81 6.79 -3.57 -10.72
CA ALA A 81 6.03 -3.32 -11.96
C ALA A 81 6.39 -1.96 -12.62
N GLU A 82 6.22 -1.80 -13.94
CA GLU A 82 6.58 -0.58 -14.69
C GLU A 82 5.48 0.49 -14.80
N THR A 83 4.20 0.13 -14.79
CA THR A 83 3.09 1.11 -14.80
C THR A 83 2.85 1.66 -13.39
N ASP A 84 3.24 2.92 -13.20
CA ASP A 84 3.08 3.80 -12.04
C ASP A 84 3.87 3.47 -10.75
N LYS A 85 5.09 4.03 -10.71
CA LYS A 85 5.79 4.40 -9.46
C LYS A 85 5.02 5.42 -8.61
N GLU A 86 3.94 6.02 -9.13
CA GLU A 86 3.25 7.16 -8.51
C GLU A 86 2.02 6.76 -7.67
N THR A 87 1.38 5.62 -7.92
CA THR A 87 0.11 5.22 -7.26
C THR A 87 0.27 4.42 -5.97
N TRP A 88 1.49 3.97 -5.63
CA TRP A 88 1.85 3.45 -4.30
C TRP A 88 2.33 4.51 -3.30
N LYS A 89 2.10 5.79 -3.59
CA LYS A 89 2.34 6.89 -2.65
C LYS A 89 1.13 7.05 -1.69
N SER A 90 0.77 6.00 -0.95
CA SER A 90 0.01 6.14 0.30
C SER A 90 0.95 5.95 1.49
N TRP A 91 0.69 6.66 2.58
CA TRP A 91 1.60 7.00 3.69
C TRP A 91 2.39 5.87 4.40
N ASP A 92 2.13 4.60 4.14
CA ASP A 92 2.92 3.49 4.71
C ASP A 92 4.13 3.07 3.85
N PHE A 93 4.17 3.41 2.54
CA PHE A 93 5.29 3.04 1.65
C PHE A 93 6.49 4.01 1.74
N VAL A 94 6.29 5.24 2.21
CA VAL A 94 7.38 6.22 2.45
C VAL A 94 8.29 5.76 3.61
N ALA A 95 7.84 4.83 4.45
CA ALA A 95 8.65 4.27 5.53
C ALA A 95 9.58 3.12 5.09
N GLU A 96 9.21 2.31 4.08
CA GLU A 96 10.05 1.20 3.58
C GLU A 96 10.83 1.53 2.29
N MET A 97 10.43 2.53 1.50
CA MET A 97 11.26 3.03 0.39
C MET A 97 12.43 3.91 0.83
N THR A 98 12.45 4.34 2.09
CA THR A 98 13.67 4.78 2.76
C THR A 98 14.74 3.69 2.83
N THR A 99 14.46 2.44 2.43
CA THR A 99 15.43 1.34 2.53
C THR A 99 15.62 0.48 1.27
N ALA A 100 14.78 0.56 0.21
CA ALA A 100 14.81 -0.49 -0.83
C ALA A 100 14.74 -0.10 -2.33
N ALA A 101 14.66 1.16 -2.76
CA ALA A 101 14.62 1.47 -4.22
C ALA A 101 15.57 2.57 -4.75
N ALA A 102 16.67 2.81 -4.05
CA ALA A 102 17.89 3.34 -4.66
C ALA A 102 19.08 2.50 -4.17
N GLY A 103 19.25 1.31 -4.75
CA GLY A 103 20.23 0.36 -4.22
C GLY A 103 20.43 -0.87 -5.09
N ALA A 104 20.63 -0.68 -6.39
CA ALA A 104 21.54 -1.59 -7.06
C ALA A 104 22.91 -1.46 -6.37
N VAL A 105 23.27 -2.50 -5.62
CA VAL A 105 24.61 -2.90 -5.14
C VAL A 105 25.30 -1.96 -4.14
N ILE A 106 25.95 -2.59 -3.14
CA ILE A 106 26.80 -2.06 -2.04
C ILE A 106 25.90 -1.62 -0.85
N GLY A 107 26.16 -1.75 0.46
CA GLY A 107 27.17 -2.35 1.37
C GLY A 107 26.45 -2.46 2.74
N GLU A 108 26.85 -3.17 3.79
CA GLU A 108 28.09 -3.79 4.25
C GLU A 108 27.77 -5.07 5.08
N ILE A 109 28.81 -5.80 5.48
CA ILE A 109 28.91 -7.25 5.76
C ILE A 109 28.92 -7.52 7.30
N PRO A 110 28.56 -8.75 7.78
CA PRO A 110 29.63 -9.69 8.18
C PRO A 110 29.37 -11.19 7.83
N VAL A 111 30.36 -11.81 7.16
CA VAL A 111 30.96 -13.17 7.26
C VAL A 111 30.03 -14.31 7.78
N VAL A 112 29.69 -15.36 7.01
CA VAL A 112 30.51 -16.51 6.56
C VAL A 112 29.93 -17.07 5.23
N GLY A 113 30.74 -17.14 4.16
CA GLY A 113 30.48 -17.98 2.97
C GLY A 113 30.19 -17.30 1.63
N ASP A 114 30.16 -15.97 1.56
CA ASP A 114 29.40 -15.29 0.50
C ASP A 114 30.24 -14.82 -0.70
N VAL A 115 30.24 -15.63 -1.75
CA VAL A 115 30.28 -15.09 -3.12
C VAL A 115 29.01 -15.56 -3.82
N LEU A 116 27.90 -14.94 -3.43
CA LEU A 116 26.59 -15.15 -4.02
C LEU A 116 26.33 -14.05 -5.06
N ASP A 117 26.25 -14.42 -6.33
CA ASP A 117 25.89 -13.51 -7.41
C ASP A 117 24.48 -13.86 -7.93
N ILE A 118 23.52 -12.94 -7.78
CA ILE A 118 22.16 -13.06 -8.31
C ILE A 118 22.04 -12.13 -9.51
N VAL A 119 22.05 -12.70 -10.72
CA VAL A 119 21.95 -11.94 -11.97
C VAL A 119 20.69 -12.36 -12.72
N TRP A 120 19.89 -11.38 -13.12
CA TRP A 120 18.79 -11.57 -14.07
C TRP A 120 19.34 -11.42 -15.49
N GLN A 121 19.11 -12.42 -16.35
CA GLN A 121 19.53 -12.34 -17.75
C GLN A 121 18.55 -11.44 -18.54
N VAL A 122 19.05 -10.64 -19.49
CA VAL A 122 18.18 -10.09 -20.54
C VAL A 122 17.73 -11.28 -21.38
N ALA A 123 16.45 -11.65 -21.27
CA ALA A 123 15.91 -12.75 -22.07
C ALA A 123 15.83 -12.31 -23.55
N GLU A 124 16.28 -13.17 -24.48
CA GLU A 124 16.07 -13.01 -25.93
C GLU A 124 14.58 -12.94 -26.33
N THR A 125 13.67 -13.16 -25.38
CA THR A 125 12.24 -12.88 -25.51
C THR A 125 11.77 -11.99 -24.36
N ALA A 126 12.28 -10.75 -24.31
CA ALA A 126 11.57 -9.68 -23.63
C ALA A 126 10.39 -9.27 -24.52
N TRP A 127 9.24 -9.92 -24.33
CA TRP A 127 7.99 -9.23 -24.60
C TRP A 127 7.70 -8.37 -23.37
N ASP A 128 8.13 -7.12 -23.44
CA ASP A 128 7.31 -6.03 -22.90
C ASP A 128 6.08 -5.95 -23.79
N ALA A 129 4.92 -6.31 -23.25
CA ALA A 129 3.62 -5.97 -23.81
C ALA A 129 2.96 -5.10 -22.73
N ILE A 130 3.04 -3.77 -22.81
CA ILE A 130 2.15 -2.93 -23.62
C ILE A 130 0.72 -3.47 -23.52
N ASP A 131 -0.02 -2.92 -22.56
CA ASP A 131 -1.46 -3.07 -22.30
C ASP A 131 -2.02 -4.48 -22.04
N CYS A 132 -1.75 -5.04 -20.85
CA CYS A 132 -2.80 -5.63 -19.98
C CYS A 132 -2.23 -6.06 -18.61
N GLU A 133 -3.02 -5.81 -17.57
CA GLU A 133 -2.70 -5.91 -16.14
C GLU A 133 -2.00 -7.25 -15.74
N ALA A 134 -0.69 -7.11 -15.52
CA ALA A 134 0.23 -7.76 -14.58
C ALA A 134 0.49 -9.30 -14.63
N LYS A 135 1.47 -9.67 -15.47
CA LYS A 135 2.12 -11.00 -15.51
C LYS A 135 3.61 -10.86 -15.25
N ILE A 136 4.18 -11.73 -14.41
CA ILE A 136 5.61 -11.71 -14.06
C ILE A 136 6.30 -12.89 -14.73
N ALA A 137 7.31 -12.61 -15.55
CA ALA A 137 8.03 -13.62 -16.31
C ALA A 137 9.54 -13.33 -16.34
N LYS A 138 10.27 -13.75 -15.30
CA LYS A 138 11.71 -13.51 -15.15
C LYS A 138 12.48 -14.81 -14.86
N ARG A 139 13.68 -14.93 -15.44
CA ARG A 139 14.67 -15.99 -15.18
C ARG A 139 16.00 -15.40 -14.77
N GLY A 140 16.67 -16.07 -13.85
CA GLY A 140 17.99 -15.69 -13.40
C GLY A 140 18.78 -16.90 -12.91
N TRP A 141 19.90 -16.63 -12.28
CA TRP A 141 20.65 -17.65 -11.56
C TRP A 141 21.27 -17.09 -10.31
N VAL A 142 21.56 -18.00 -9.41
CA VAL A 142 22.30 -17.78 -8.17
C VAL A 142 23.59 -18.59 -8.30
N ARG A 143 24.73 -17.93 -8.25
CA ARG A 143 26.05 -18.60 -8.27
C ARG A 143 26.63 -18.64 -6.88
N PHE A 144 27.02 -19.83 -6.43
CA PHE A 144 27.84 -20.07 -5.25
C PHE A 144 29.24 -20.44 -5.72
N ILE A 145 30.26 -19.70 -5.32
CA ILE A 145 31.62 -19.86 -5.86
C ILE A 145 32.50 -20.55 -4.82
N ASN A 146 33.44 -21.41 -5.26
CA ASN A 146 34.39 -22.21 -4.47
C ASN A 146 33.78 -22.80 -3.19
N ILE A 147 32.82 -23.70 -3.35
CA ILE A 147 32.17 -24.40 -2.24
C ILE A 147 32.91 -25.73 -1.99
N PRO A 148 33.34 -26.02 -0.75
CA PRO A 148 33.90 -27.33 -0.42
C PRO A 148 32.78 -28.38 -0.44
N ILE A 149 32.93 -29.38 -1.30
CA ILE A 149 32.02 -30.50 -1.46
C ILE A 149 32.73 -31.79 -1.07
N GLN A 150 32.07 -32.59 -0.24
CA GLN A 150 32.49 -33.91 0.17
C GLN A 150 31.62 -34.96 -0.53
N ALA A 151 32.25 -35.90 -1.22
CA ALA A 151 31.56 -37.01 -1.86
C ALA A 151 30.83 -37.89 -0.82
N GLY A 152 29.57 -38.22 -1.12
CA GLY A 152 28.67 -38.96 -0.22
C GLY A 152 27.97 -38.11 0.85
N LYS A 153 28.14 -36.78 0.84
CA LYS A 153 27.36 -35.86 1.69
C LYS A 153 26.29 -35.14 0.88
N ARG A 154 25.14 -34.91 1.51
CA ARG A 154 23.99 -34.21 0.92
C ARG A 154 24.05 -32.72 1.24
N TYR A 155 23.87 -31.89 0.22
CA TYR A 155 23.87 -30.43 0.32
C TYR A 155 22.51 -29.88 -0.12
N ARG A 156 22.06 -28.80 0.52
CA ARG A 156 20.77 -28.14 0.27
C ARG A 156 20.95 -26.69 -0.17
N ILE A 157 20.41 -26.34 -1.33
CA ILE A 157 20.23 -24.94 -1.75
C ILE A 157 18.80 -24.54 -1.46
N PHE A 158 18.57 -23.39 -0.84
CA PHE A 158 17.23 -22.86 -0.59
C PHE A 158 17.02 -21.48 -1.22
N LEU A 159 15.77 -21.17 -1.56
CA LEU A 159 15.30 -19.94 -2.20
C LEU A 159 13.95 -19.54 -1.58
N SER A 160 13.84 -18.36 -1.01
CA SER A 160 12.61 -17.82 -0.42
C SER A 160 12.15 -16.56 -1.15
N ASN A 161 10.84 -16.33 -1.22
CA ASN A 161 10.23 -15.09 -1.68
C ASN A 161 9.37 -14.45 -0.59
N ASP A 162 9.29 -13.12 -0.58
CA ASP A 162 8.36 -12.29 0.18
C ASP A 162 7.69 -11.29 -0.77
N MET A 163 6.37 -11.35 -0.93
CA MET A 163 5.64 -10.62 -1.98
C MET A 163 4.54 -9.79 -1.36
N HIS A 164 4.33 -8.57 -1.86
CA HIS A 164 3.28 -7.65 -1.42
C HIS A 164 2.58 -7.01 -2.63
N VAL A 165 1.26 -6.95 -2.60
CA VAL A 165 0.41 -6.45 -3.69
C VAL A 165 -0.71 -5.61 -3.11
N LYS A 166 -1.03 -4.48 -3.75
CA LYS A 166 -2.05 -3.52 -3.27
C LYS A 166 -2.81 -2.89 -4.43
N ALA A 167 -4.13 -2.84 -4.27
CA ALA A 167 -5.08 -2.14 -5.13
C ALA A 167 -5.61 -0.90 -4.39
N ALA A 168 -5.25 0.30 -4.88
CA ALA A 168 -5.48 1.57 -4.17
C ALA A 168 -6.64 2.39 -4.77
N GLY A 169 -7.33 3.15 -3.93
CA GLY A 169 -8.27 4.20 -4.38
C GLY A 169 -9.67 3.74 -4.81
N ILE A 170 -10.20 2.66 -4.24
CA ILE A 170 -11.51 2.10 -4.64
C ILE A 170 -12.65 3.06 -4.23
N GLY A 171 -13.15 3.84 -5.19
CA GLY A 171 -14.22 4.82 -5.00
C GLY A 171 -15.64 4.23 -4.89
N THR A 172 -15.96 3.16 -5.62
CA THR A 172 -17.23 2.40 -5.55
C THR A 172 -17.00 0.97 -6.05
N GLY A 173 -17.63 -0.05 -5.46
CA GLY A 173 -17.50 -1.46 -5.86
C GLY A 173 -16.52 -2.29 -5.01
N SER A 174 -16.17 -3.49 -5.49
CA SER A 174 -15.35 -4.49 -4.79
C SER A 174 -14.16 -4.93 -5.64
N ARG A 175 -12.93 -4.82 -5.12
CA ARG A 175 -11.70 -5.38 -5.72
C ARG A 175 -11.17 -6.55 -4.88
N SER A 176 -10.38 -7.41 -5.48
CA SER A 176 -9.73 -8.58 -4.90
C SER A 176 -8.35 -8.75 -5.54
N ILE A 177 -7.37 -9.24 -4.79
CA ILE A 177 -6.01 -9.46 -5.28
C ILE A 177 -5.76 -10.95 -5.45
N LYS A 178 -5.08 -11.33 -6.54
CA LYS A 178 -4.61 -12.70 -6.78
C LYS A 178 -3.12 -12.71 -7.08
N ILE A 179 -2.40 -13.50 -6.29
CA ILE A 179 -0.99 -13.81 -6.46
C ILE A 179 -0.91 -15.32 -6.74
N ASP A 180 -0.41 -15.72 -7.90
CA ASP A 180 -0.35 -17.13 -8.32
C ASP A 180 0.92 -17.44 -9.10
N PHE A 181 1.90 -18.08 -8.44
CA PHE A 181 3.13 -18.54 -9.07
C PHE A 181 3.13 -20.04 -9.36
N PHE A 182 2.27 -20.82 -8.70
CA PHE A 182 2.36 -22.29 -8.70
C PHE A 182 1.24 -22.99 -9.45
N LYS A 183 0.36 -22.22 -10.08
CA LYS A 183 -0.87 -22.66 -10.74
C LYS A 183 -1.72 -23.58 -9.86
N LYS A 184 -2.83 -23.01 -9.41
CA LYS A 184 -4.14 -23.52 -9.87
C LYS A 184 -4.83 -22.35 -10.62
N ALA A 185 -4.79 -22.39 -11.96
CA ALA A 185 -5.20 -21.31 -12.88
C ALA A 185 -6.69 -20.87 -12.70
N PRO A 186 -7.10 -19.67 -13.17
CA PRO A 186 -7.72 -19.66 -14.50
C PRO A 186 -7.67 -18.36 -15.37
N PHE A 187 -6.57 -17.60 -15.49
CA PHE A 187 -6.55 -16.45 -16.44
C PHE A 187 -5.30 -16.36 -17.32
N PHE A 188 -5.32 -16.93 -18.54
CA PHE A 188 -4.28 -16.70 -19.58
C PHE A 188 -4.76 -17.01 -20.99
N THR A 189 -4.75 -16.06 -21.93
CA THR A 189 -4.99 -16.14 -23.41
C THR A 189 -3.96 -17.02 -24.16
N LYS A 190 -4.22 -17.33 -25.45
CA LYS A 190 -3.38 -18.22 -26.31
C LYS A 190 -1.91 -17.79 -26.41
N GLU A 191 -1.63 -16.49 -26.40
CA GLU A 191 -0.25 -15.95 -26.43
C GLU A 191 0.55 -16.29 -25.16
N THR A 192 -0.11 -16.50 -24.01
CA THR A 192 0.55 -16.83 -22.72
C THR A 192 0.84 -18.30 -22.47
N LYS A 193 0.61 -19.17 -23.44
CA LYS A 193 0.83 -20.64 -23.31
C LYS A 193 2.24 -21.10 -23.68
N ASN A 194 3.10 -20.18 -24.11
CA ASN A 194 4.50 -20.45 -24.43
C ASN A 194 5.44 -20.23 -23.23
N LEU A 195 4.94 -19.80 -22.07
CA LEU A 195 5.71 -19.82 -20.82
C LEU A 195 5.66 -21.23 -20.22
N SER A 196 6.50 -22.13 -20.73
CA SER A 196 6.64 -23.53 -20.25
C SER A 196 7.21 -23.66 -18.82
N GLY A 197 7.40 -22.55 -18.11
CA GLY A 197 8.14 -22.46 -16.86
C GLY A 197 7.38 -21.91 -15.65
N TRP A 198 6.03 -21.94 -15.59
CA TRP A 198 5.27 -21.50 -14.40
C TRP A 198 5.87 -22.05 -13.10
N GLY A 199 5.98 -21.19 -12.08
CA GLY A 199 6.64 -21.52 -10.82
C GLY A 199 7.53 -20.40 -10.31
N PHE A 200 7.67 -20.34 -8.99
CA PHE A 200 8.80 -19.71 -8.34
C PHE A 200 9.68 -20.79 -7.70
N GLY A 201 10.97 -20.85 -8.03
CA GLY A 201 11.82 -21.94 -7.53
C GLY A 201 13.11 -22.12 -8.29
N ILE A 202 13.86 -23.14 -7.89
CA ILE A 202 15.14 -23.53 -8.50
C ILE A 202 14.82 -24.54 -9.62
N GLU A 203 15.14 -24.21 -10.87
CA GLU A 203 14.93 -25.09 -12.04
C GLU A 203 16.00 -26.17 -12.14
N ASN A 204 17.26 -25.81 -11.90
CA ASN A 204 18.40 -26.71 -12.01
C ASN A 204 19.53 -26.26 -11.09
N VAL A 205 20.37 -27.21 -10.68
CA VAL A 205 21.63 -26.95 -9.98
C VAL A 205 22.77 -27.58 -10.78
N GLU A 206 23.71 -26.75 -11.22
CA GLU A 206 24.90 -27.18 -11.97
C GLU A 206 26.11 -27.08 -11.06
N VAL A 207 26.77 -28.21 -10.79
CA VAL A 207 28.02 -28.26 -10.02
C VAL A 207 29.18 -28.38 -11.01
N ILE A 208 30.04 -27.36 -11.04
CA ILE A 208 31.25 -27.37 -11.86
C ILE A 208 32.36 -28.05 -11.05
N PHE A 209 32.96 -29.10 -11.60
CA PHE A 209 34.07 -29.81 -10.99
C PHE A 209 35.42 -29.18 -11.40
N PRO A 210 36.40 -29.08 -10.49
CA PRO A 210 37.73 -28.60 -10.83
C PRO A 210 38.48 -29.64 -11.67
N GLN A 211 39.47 -29.18 -12.46
CA GLN A 211 40.26 -30.03 -13.33
C GLN A 211 40.94 -31.19 -12.58
N SER A 212 41.33 -30.98 -11.31
CA SER A 212 41.94 -32.01 -10.46
C SER A 212 41.05 -33.24 -10.21
N VAL A 213 39.72 -33.10 -10.21
CA VAL A 213 38.79 -34.23 -10.10
C VAL A 213 38.74 -35.03 -11.41
N TYR A 214 38.77 -34.34 -12.56
CA TYR A 214 38.87 -34.98 -13.86
C TYR A 214 40.20 -35.72 -14.03
N ASP A 215 41.30 -35.11 -13.60
CA ASP A 215 42.63 -35.71 -13.64
C ASP A 215 42.72 -36.93 -12.70
N TYR A 216 42.09 -36.88 -11.53
CA TYR A 216 41.96 -38.02 -10.61
C TYR A 216 41.15 -39.17 -11.21
N LEU A 217 40.00 -38.89 -11.85
CA LEU A 217 39.18 -39.91 -12.51
C LEU A 217 39.91 -40.52 -13.72
N ASN A 218 40.67 -39.72 -14.46
CA ASN A 218 41.53 -40.19 -15.55
C ASN A 218 42.71 -41.01 -15.02
N GLN A 219 43.30 -40.62 -13.89
CA GLN A 219 44.32 -41.42 -13.20
C GLN A 219 43.75 -42.74 -12.66
N GLN A 220 42.53 -42.78 -12.13
CA GLN A 220 41.81 -44.00 -11.71
C GLN A 220 41.46 -44.92 -12.90
N ALA A 221 41.07 -44.33 -14.03
CA ALA A 221 40.88 -45.05 -15.30
C ALA A 221 42.21 -45.58 -15.87
N GLN A 222 43.33 -44.97 -15.53
CA GLN A 222 44.69 -45.46 -15.83
C GLN A 222 45.25 -46.42 -14.76
N THR A 223 44.87 -46.29 -13.49
CA THR A 223 45.33 -47.16 -12.37
C THR A 223 44.48 -48.40 -12.16
N SER A 224 43.33 -48.52 -12.81
CA SER A 224 42.68 -49.83 -13.02
C SER A 224 43.52 -50.78 -13.89
N ALA A 225 44.66 -50.31 -14.43
CA ALA A 225 45.68 -51.13 -15.07
C ALA A 225 46.88 -51.52 -14.18
N GLN A 226 47.06 -50.98 -12.96
CA GLN A 226 48.23 -51.34 -12.13
C GLN A 226 47.90 -51.49 -10.64
N GLN A 227 48.20 -52.71 -10.20
CA GLN A 227 47.97 -53.35 -8.90
C GLN A 227 48.65 -52.68 -7.69
N THR A 228 47.97 -52.84 -6.55
CA THR A 228 48.45 -53.32 -5.23
C THR A 228 49.82 -52.88 -4.72
N GLU A 229 49.88 -52.23 -3.55
CA GLU A 229 50.58 -52.74 -2.35
C GLU A 229 50.53 -51.75 -1.16
N VAL A 230 50.49 -52.30 0.05
CA VAL A 230 50.31 -51.62 1.34
C VAL A 230 51.66 -51.50 2.06
N ILE A 231 52.06 -50.30 2.49
CA ILE A 231 53.11 -50.08 3.51
C ILE A 231 52.73 -48.91 4.44
N GLN A 232 52.97 -49.10 5.75
CA GLN A 232 52.73 -48.17 6.85
C GLN A 232 53.38 -46.78 6.61
N GLN A 233 52.60 -45.69 6.71
CA GLN A 233 53.04 -44.32 6.39
C GLN A 233 53.33 -43.44 7.62
N GLU A 234 54.43 -42.70 7.53
CA GLU A 234 54.82 -41.55 8.37
C GLU A 234 53.74 -40.45 8.35
N VAL A 235 53.33 -39.94 9.52
CA VAL A 235 52.30 -38.88 9.61
C VAL A 235 52.91 -37.54 9.20
N LYS A 236 52.60 -37.10 7.98
CA LYS A 236 53.01 -35.81 7.40
C LYS A 236 51.98 -34.69 7.71
N PRO A 237 52.39 -33.41 7.78
CA PRO A 237 51.45 -32.30 7.84
C PRO A 237 50.64 -32.17 6.54
N ASP A 238 49.52 -31.45 6.61
CA ASP A 238 48.68 -31.09 5.46
C ASP A 238 48.24 -29.63 5.63
N LEU A 239 48.92 -28.70 4.95
CA LEU A 239 48.64 -27.27 4.99
C LEU A 239 47.51 -26.94 4.02
N TYR A 240 46.64 -26.04 4.43
CA TYR A 240 45.55 -25.59 3.59
C TYR A 240 45.05 -24.22 4.03
N PHE A 241 44.35 -23.54 3.12
CA PHE A 241 43.59 -22.34 3.44
C PHE A 241 42.30 -22.75 4.17
N PRO A 242 42.13 -22.45 5.48
CA PRO A 242 40.92 -22.84 6.21
C PRO A 242 39.70 -22.03 5.76
N GLN A 243 39.93 -20.81 5.26
CA GLN A 243 38.93 -19.95 4.69
C GLN A 243 39.52 -19.10 3.58
N ARG A 244 38.63 -18.60 2.71
CA ARG A 244 39.00 -17.73 1.61
C ARG A 244 39.69 -16.44 2.10
N PRO A 245 40.68 -15.93 1.36
CA PRO A 245 41.26 -14.62 1.59
C PRO A 245 40.20 -13.51 1.55
N LYS A 246 40.34 -12.50 2.42
CA LYS A 246 39.40 -11.36 2.50
C LYS A 246 40.05 -10.12 1.90
N ILE A 247 39.33 -9.42 1.02
CA ILE A 247 39.77 -8.15 0.44
C ILE A 247 39.05 -7.00 1.14
N TYR A 248 39.83 -6.01 1.58
CA TYR A 248 39.34 -4.78 2.21
C TYR A 248 39.60 -3.58 1.30
N PRO A 249 38.67 -2.60 1.19
CA PRO A 249 37.35 -2.60 1.81
C PRO A 249 36.36 -3.58 1.16
N SER A 250 36.57 -3.92 -0.12
CA SER A 250 35.72 -4.83 -0.89
C SER A 250 36.47 -5.44 -2.08
N SER A 251 35.93 -6.53 -2.65
CA SER A 251 36.44 -7.15 -3.88
C SER A 251 36.17 -6.33 -5.15
N GLN A 252 35.38 -5.26 -5.06
CA GLN A 252 35.23 -4.24 -6.09
C GLN A 252 35.80 -2.91 -5.56
N ILE A 253 36.65 -2.26 -6.34
CA ILE A 253 37.32 -1.01 -5.98
C ILE A 253 37.34 -0.04 -7.17
N THR A 254 37.56 1.23 -6.90
CA THR A 254 37.88 2.26 -7.91
C THR A 254 39.39 2.50 -7.97
N GLU A 255 39.88 3.24 -8.96
CA GLU A 255 41.31 3.58 -9.08
C GLU A 255 41.83 4.46 -7.93
N LYS A 256 40.94 5.06 -7.13
CA LYS A 256 41.25 5.86 -5.94
C LYS A 256 41.36 5.04 -4.65
N ASP A 257 40.78 3.84 -4.63
CA ASP A 257 40.74 3.01 -3.43
C ASP A 257 42.08 2.31 -3.18
N THR A 258 42.45 2.15 -1.91
CA THR A 258 43.60 1.31 -1.50
C THR A 258 43.07 -0.02 -0.97
N ALA A 259 43.55 -1.15 -1.53
CA ALA A 259 43.08 -2.48 -1.17
C ALA A 259 44.06 -3.26 -0.28
N GLN A 260 43.54 -4.05 0.65
CA GLN A 260 44.31 -5.00 1.46
C GLN A 260 43.75 -6.41 1.34
N LEU A 261 44.61 -7.43 1.30
CA LEU A 261 44.26 -8.84 1.30
C LEU A 261 44.65 -9.47 2.64
N GLU A 262 43.70 -10.08 3.34
CA GLU A 262 43.94 -10.92 4.51
C GLU A 262 43.92 -12.39 4.11
N VAL A 263 45.00 -13.10 4.41
CA VAL A 263 45.23 -14.50 4.06
C VAL A 263 45.22 -15.34 5.32
N PHE A 264 44.54 -16.49 5.27
CA PHE A 264 44.39 -17.41 6.40
C PHE A 264 45.13 -18.72 6.13
N LEU A 265 45.79 -19.29 7.12
CA LEU A 265 46.56 -20.53 6.95
C LEU A 265 46.45 -21.41 8.20
N THR A 266 46.40 -22.72 8.00
CA THR A 266 46.46 -23.73 9.06
C THR A 266 47.14 -25.02 8.57
N SER A 267 47.39 -25.96 9.48
CA SER A 267 47.93 -27.30 9.22
C SER A 267 47.00 -28.38 9.79
N LYS A 268 46.90 -29.56 9.19
CA LYS A 268 46.34 -30.77 9.82
C LYS A 268 47.46 -31.74 10.21
N ASN A 269 47.13 -32.64 11.12
CA ASN A 269 47.92 -33.82 11.52
C ASN A 269 49.25 -33.55 12.25
N LYS A 270 49.98 -32.49 11.89
CA LYS A 270 51.28 -32.16 12.50
C LYS A 270 51.53 -30.66 12.53
N LYS A 271 52.16 -30.19 13.60
CA LYS A 271 52.60 -28.80 13.76
C LYS A 271 53.62 -28.45 12.67
N VAL A 272 53.48 -27.27 12.07
CA VAL A 272 54.40 -26.75 11.05
C VAL A 272 55.01 -25.45 11.53
N GLU A 273 56.34 -25.36 11.47
CA GLU A 273 57.08 -24.14 11.78
C GLU A 273 57.46 -23.45 10.46
N ARG A 274 57.39 -22.12 10.43
CA ARG A 274 57.87 -21.28 9.31
C ARG A 274 57.20 -21.54 7.96
N ALA A 275 55.88 -21.63 7.92
CA ALA A 275 55.15 -21.74 6.67
C ALA A 275 55.14 -20.40 5.89
N LYS A 276 55.25 -20.48 4.56
CA LYS A 276 55.30 -19.32 3.66
C LYS A 276 54.12 -19.35 2.71
N VAL A 277 53.51 -18.20 2.45
CA VAL A 277 52.48 -18.06 1.40
C VAL A 277 52.91 -16.96 0.44
N LYS A 278 53.04 -17.29 -0.84
CA LYS A 278 53.25 -16.30 -1.91
C LYS A 278 51.90 -15.78 -2.35
N VAL A 279 51.75 -14.46 -2.42
CA VAL A 279 50.62 -13.73 -3.01
C VAL A 279 51.13 -13.08 -4.29
N GLU A 280 50.46 -13.29 -5.43
CA GLU A 280 50.92 -12.84 -6.74
C GLU A 280 49.77 -12.28 -7.58
N ILE A 281 50.03 -11.20 -8.32
CA ILE A 281 49.17 -10.68 -9.38
C ILE A 281 50.00 -10.72 -10.66
N ALA A 282 49.92 -11.85 -11.37
CA ALA A 282 50.77 -12.15 -12.52
C ALA A 282 50.65 -11.10 -13.63
N GLU A 283 49.44 -10.58 -13.85
CA GLU A 283 49.13 -9.59 -14.90
C GLU A 283 49.91 -8.28 -14.78
N ILE A 284 50.36 -7.91 -13.58
CA ILE A 284 51.15 -6.70 -13.31
C ILE A 284 52.54 -7.03 -12.74
N GLY A 285 52.92 -8.31 -12.73
CA GLY A 285 54.20 -8.77 -12.20
C GLY A 285 54.44 -8.46 -10.71
N TRP A 286 53.37 -8.29 -9.92
CA TRP A 286 53.48 -7.98 -8.50
C TRP A 286 53.42 -9.25 -7.66
N GLN A 287 54.32 -9.40 -6.69
CA GLN A 287 54.29 -10.52 -5.74
C GLN A 287 54.77 -10.11 -4.34
N LYS A 288 54.27 -10.80 -3.31
CA LYS A 288 54.67 -10.61 -1.92
C LYS A 288 54.55 -11.93 -1.15
N ASN A 289 55.52 -12.19 -0.26
CA ASN A 289 55.50 -13.36 0.62
C ASN A 289 55.00 -12.99 2.03
N LEU A 290 54.09 -13.80 2.55
CA LEU A 290 53.61 -13.80 3.93
C LEU A 290 54.27 -14.96 4.70
N PHE A 291 54.58 -14.75 5.97
CA PHE A 291 55.38 -15.70 6.77
C PHE A 291 54.68 -16.04 8.09
N PHE A 292 54.30 -17.29 8.28
CA PHE A 292 53.63 -17.79 9.46
C PHE A 292 54.63 -18.55 10.34
N SER A 293 54.92 -18.00 11.52
CA SER A 293 56.00 -18.48 12.38
C SER A 293 55.79 -19.91 12.88
N SER A 294 54.57 -20.24 13.32
CA SER A 294 54.19 -21.54 13.87
C SER A 294 52.70 -21.78 13.61
N LEU A 295 52.35 -22.95 13.11
CA LEU A 295 50.97 -23.39 12.85
C LEU A 295 50.70 -24.67 13.64
N ASN A 296 49.87 -24.58 14.67
CA ASN A 296 49.38 -25.76 15.36
C ASN A 296 48.29 -26.47 14.53
N PRO A 297 48.16 -27.81 14.64
CA PRO A 297 47.13 -28.54 13.94
C PRO A 297 45.73 -28.00 14.27
N TYR A 298 44.93 -27.73 13.23
CA TYR A 298 43.54 -27.27 13.33
C TYR A 298 43.33 -25.88 13.95
N GLU A 299 44.39 -25.10 14.18
CA GLU A 299 44.29 -23.70 14.59
C GLU A 299 44.49 -22.74 13.40
N GLU A 300 43.64 -21.73 13.27
CA GLU A 300 43.68 -20.76 12.17
C GLU A 300 44.55 -19.53 12.49
N TYR A 301 45.39 -19.13 11.54
CA TYR A 301 46.24 -17.94 11.64
C TYR A 301 45.98 -17.02 10.44
N SER A 302 46.07 -15.69 10.62
CA SER A 302 45.90 -14.72 9.52
C SER A 302 47.03 -13.68 9.41
N GLN A 303 47.27 -13.19 8.18
CA GLN A 303 48.13 -12.04 7.90
C GLN A 303 47.55 -11.17 6.80
N LYS A 304 47.76 -9.85 6.92
CA LYS A 304 47.31 -8.85 5.93
C LYS A 304 48.46 -8.34 5.06
N VAL A 305 48.19 -8.11 3.78
CA VAL A 305 49.09 -7.47 2.82
C VAL A 305 48.36 -6.37 2.05
N THR A 306 48.99 -5.21 1.90
CA THR A 306 48.46 -4.14 1.04
C THR A 306 48.77 -4.43 -0.43
N LEU A 307 47.74 -4.38 -1.27
CA LEU A 307 47.84 -4.60 -2.72
C LEU A 307 48.41 -3.36 -3.42
N PRO A 308 49.04 -3.51 -4.61
CA PRO A 308 49.51 -2.37 -5.39
C PRO A 308 48.33 -1.59 -5.96
N LYS A 309 48.57 -0.36 -6.45
CA LYS A 309 47.55 0.42 -7.15
C LYS A 309 47.15 -0.29 -8.45
N LEU A 310 45.85 -0.57 -8.61
CA LEU A 310 45.28 -1.22 -9.78
C LEU A 310 44.60 -0.17 -10.66
N THR A 311 44.69 -0.34 -11.99
CA THR A 311 44.22 0.65 -12.96
C THR A 311 43.14 0.09 -13.89
N LEU A 312 42.27 0.97 -14.39
CA LEU A 312 41.24 0.65 -15.37
C LEU A 312 41.66 1.18 -16.74
N PRO A 313 41.97 0.31 -17.72
CA PRO A 313 42.28 0.75 -19.08
C PRO A 313 41.14 1.56 -19.69
N SER A 314 41.49 2.61 -20.43
CA SER A 314 40.50 3.52 -21.04
C SER A 314 39.55 2.78 -21.98
N GLY A 315 38.25 3.04 -21.81
CA GLY A 315 37.18 2.42 -22.63
C GLY A 315 36.60 1.13 -22.07
N LEU A 316 37.09 0.62 -20.94
CA LEU A 316 36.49 -0.52 -20.24
C LEU A 316 35.55 -0.08 -19.12
N ASN A 317 34.44 -0.81 -18.97
CA ASN A 317 33.45 -0.57 -17.90
C ASN A 317 33.79 -1.29 -16.58
N SER A 318 34.70 -2.27 -16.62
CA SER A 318 35.36 -2.85 -15.45
C SER A 318 36.59 -3.68 -15.88
N LYS A 319 37.49 -3.98 -14.93
CA LYS A 319 38.61 -4.90 -15.12
C LYS A 319 38.85 -5.75 -13.88
N GLY A 320 38.78 -7.08 -14.01
CA GLY A 320 39.17 -8.01 -12.96
C GLY A 320 40.66 -8.30 -12.98
N TYR A 321 41.31 -8.26 -11.81
CA TYR A 321 42.68 -8.71 -11.59
C TYR A 321 42.65 -10.00 -10.75
N ARG A 322 43.33 -11.03 -11.25
CA ARG A 322 43.51 -12.29 -10.51
C ARG A 322 44.66 -12.19 -9.50
N ILE A 323 44.40 -12.56 -8.26
CA ILE A 323 45.40 -12.66 -7.19
C ILE A 323 45.54 -14.13 -6.81
N ASP A 324 46.69 -14.72 -7.13
CA ASP A 324 47.03 -16.12 -6.84
C ASP A 324 47.76 -16.24 -5.49
N LEU A 325 47.44 -17.29 -4.75
CA LEU A 325 48.05 -17.63 -3.48
C LEU A 325 48.63 -19.04 -3.54
N THR A 326 49.88 -19.19 -3.11
CA THR A 326 50.57 -20.49 -3.11
C THR A 326 51.24 -20.71 -1.76
N ILE A 327 50.82 -21.78 -1.06
CA ILE A 327 51.44 -22.26 0.18
C ILE A 327 52.73 -23.00 -0.17
N ASP A 328 53.79 -22.66 0.54
CA ASP A 328 55.12 -23.24 0.41
C ASP A 328 55.57 -23.33 -1.06
N PRO A 329 55.71 -22.19 -1.76
CA PRO A 329 56.03 -22.17 -3.19
C PRO A 329 57.38 -22.82 -3.53
N GLU A 330 58.28 -22.94 -2.55
CA GLU A 330 59.62 -23.52 -2.68
C GLU A 330 59.64 -25.03 -2.36
N ILE A 331 58.51 -25.61 -1.93
CA ILE A 331 58.33 -27.04 -1.63
C ILE A 331 59.30 -27.52 -0.52
N GLU A 332 59.49 -26.70 0.51
CA GLU A 332 60.37 -27.04 1.63
C GLU A 332 59.69 -28.00 2.63
N ILE A 333 58.36 -28.04 2.65
CA ILE A 333 57.53 -28.80 3.59
C ILE A 333 56.99 -30.05 2.91
N LYS A 334 57.25 -31.23 3.48
CA LYS A 334 56.77 -32.52 2.96
C LYS A 334 55.38 -32.84 3.49
N GLU A 335 54.38 -32.68 2.64
CA GLU A 335 52.96 -32.80 3.02
C GLU A 335 52.32 -34.11 2.56
N ILE A 336 51.14 -34.43 3.12
CA ILE A 336 50.31 -35.57 2.66
C ILE A 336 49.81 -35.34 1.25
N THR A 337 49.34 -34.12 0.98
CA THR A 337 48.89 -33.66 -0.33
C THR A 337 49.31 -32.21 -0.51
N ARG A 338 49.45 -31.77 -1.76
CA ARG A 338 49.67 -30.37 -2.12
C ARG A 338 48.57 -29.82 -3.03
N ALA A 339 47.52 -30.61 -3.26
CA ALA A 339 46.40 -30.24 -4.12
C ALA A 339 45.55 -29.09 -3.55
N ASN A 340 45.74 -28.77 -2.28
CA ASN A 340 45.09 -27.72 -1.49
C ASN A 340 46.01 -26.53 -1.18
N ASN A 341 47.22 -26.50 -1.75
CA ASN A 341 48.21 -25.46 -1.50
C ASN A 341 47.98 -24.20 -2.33
N GLU A 342 47.08 -24.24 -3.30
CA GLU A 342 46.79 -23.12 -4.19
C GLU A 342 45.36 -22.63 -3.99
N ASP A 343 45.21 -21.31 -3.91
CA ASP A 343 43.92 -20.62 -3.92
C ASP A 343 44.06 -19.33 -4.72
N PHE A 344 42.96 -18.73 -5.14
CA PHE A 344 42.97 -17.45 -5.84
C PHE A 344 41.73 -16.62 -5.51
N VAL A 345 41.87 -15.31 -5.66
CA VAL A 345 40.76 -14.35 -5.52
C VAL A 345 40.82 -13.31 -6.64
N TYR A 346 39.67 -12.75 -7.00
CA TYR A 346 39.59 -11.66 -7.95
C TYR A 346 39.29 -10.35 -7.24
N ILE A 347 39.94 -9.28 -7.70
CA ILE A 347 39.59 -7.90 -7.37
C ILE A 347 39.21 -7.17 -8.66
N GLU A 348 38.05 -6.53 -8.68
CA GLU A 348 37.53 -5.83 -9.86
C GLU A 348 37.68 -4.31 -9.68
N VAL A 349 38.25 -3.65 -10.68
CA VAL A 349 38.36 -2.20 -10.78
C VAL A 349 37.23 -1.66 -11.66
N ILE A 350 36.45 -0.71 -11.14
CA ILE A 350 35.31 -0.09 -11.84
C ILE A 350 35.52 1.43 -12.01
N PRO A 351 34.88 2.08 -13.00
CA PRO A 351 35.04 3.52 -13.24
C PRO A 351 34.39 4.35 -12.12
N GLU A 352 34.92 5.55 -11.91
CA GLU A 352 34.32 6.55 -11.02
C GLU A 352 32.98 7.04 -11.58
N LYS A 353 31.96 7.11 -10.71
CA LYS A 353 30.63 7.62 -11.00
C LYS A 353 30.28 8.64 -9.93
N HIS A 354 29.95 9.85 -10.35
CA HIS A 354 29.57 10.94 -9.45
C HIS A 354 28.06 11.15 -9.50
N GLN A 355 27.40 11.18 -8.35
CA GLN A 355 26.02 11.57 -8.20
C GLN A 355 25.80 12.19 -6.82
N LEU A 356 25.28 13.41 -6.80
CA LEU A 356 24.83 14.11 -5.60
C LEU A 356 23.30 14.26 -5.64
N GLU A 357 22.68 14.31 -4.47
CA GLU A 357 21.25 14.59 -4.32
C GLU A 357 21.01 15.60 -3.20
N ALA A 358 20.19 16.61 -3.48
CA ALA A 358 19.60 17.49 -2.48
C ALA A 358 18.36 16.81 -1.88
N TYR A 359 18.57 16.00 -0.84
CA TYR A 359 17.55 15.11 -0.27
C TYR A 359 16.35 15.84 0.35
N SER A 360 16.57 16.94 1.08
CA SER A 360 15.47 17.71 1.69
C SER A 360 15.88 19.10 2.16
N VAL A 361 14.88 19.98 2.31
CA VAL A 361 15.04 21.28 2.97
C VAL A 361 13.88 21.53 3.95
N SER A 362 14.18 22.05 5.15
CA SER A 362 13.18 22.43 6.16
C SER A 362 13.57 23.71 6.90
N VAL A 363 12.58 24.34 7.56
CA VAL A 363 12.76 25.57 8.35
C VAL A 363 12.30 25.34 9.79
N GLU A 364 13.13 25.75 10.75
CA GLU A 364 12.86 25.67 12.18
C GLU A 364 12.84 27.07 12.83
N PRO A 365 11.84 27.37 13.69
CA PRO A 365 10.71 26.51 14.08
C PRO A 365 9.68 26.35 12.94
N VAL A 366 8.96 25.23 12.92
CA VAL A 366 7.90 24.96 11.93
C VAL A 366 6.66 25.77 12.31
N LEU A 367 6.33 26.76 11.48
CA LEU A 367 5.19 27.65 11.68
C LEU A 367 4.32 27.70 10.42
N ASN A 368 3.01 27.89 10.61
CA ASN A 368 2.08 28.09 9.49
C ASN A 368 2.31 29.43 8.77
N GLN A 369 3.03 30.36 9.39
CA GLN A 369 3.34 31.68 8.86
C GLN A 369 4.54 32.28 9.61
N TYR A 370 5.43 32.95 8.87
CA TYR A 370 6.59 33.66 9.37
C TYR A 370 6.46 35.16 9.14
N TRP A 371 7.19 35.96 9.91
CA TRP A 371 7.33 37.38 9.67
C TRP A 371 8.66 37.69 8.98
N GLU A 372 8.66 38.69 8.12
CA GLU A 372 9.87 39.23 7.53
C GLU A 372 10.81 39.70 8.64
N ASN A 373 12.09 39.36 8.50
CA ASN A 373 13.16 39.51 9.48
C ASN A 373 13.11 38.57 10.70
N ASP A 374 12.18 37.61 10.77
CA ASP A 374 12.28 36.52 11.74
C ASP A 374 13.58 35.73 11.49
N MET A 375 14.29 35.42 12.57
CA MET A 375 15.46 34.56 12.54
C MET A 375 15.02 33.10 12.57
N VAL A 376 15.31 32.37 11.50
CA VAL A 376 15.05 30.94 11.40
C VAL A 376 16.32 30.17 11.10
N THR A 377 16.28 28.87 11.37
CA THR A 377 17.32 27.93 10.94
C THR A 377 16.77 27.12 9.77
N ILE A 378 17.44 27.21 8.63
CA ILE A 378 17.17 26.35 7.47
C ILE A 378 18.07 25.12 7.59
N LYS A 379 17.49 23.95 7.44
CA LYS A 379 18.16 22.65 7.45
C LYS A 379 18.06 22.07 6.05
N GLY A 380 19.19 21.93 5.37
CA GLY A 380 19.32 21.20 4.11
C GLY A 380 20.00 19.86 4.35
N VAL A 381 19.61 18.82 3.62
CA VAL A 381 20.27 17.51 3.66
C VAL A 381 20.78 17.18 2.27
N VAL A 382 22.07 16.92 2.15
CA VAL A 382 22.72 16.47 0.91
C VAL A 382 23.20 15.04 1.08
N GLU A 383 23.11 14.24 0.01
CA GLU A 383 23.52 12.85 -0.02
C GLU A 383 24.48 12.59 -1.17
N ASN A 384 25.50 11.77 -0.90
CA ASN A 384 26.47 11.33 -1.91
C ASN A 384 26.10 9.93 -2.43
N HIS A 385 25.48 9.86 -3.60
CA HIS A 385 25.17 8.60 -4.31
C HIS A 385 26.33 8.10 -5.20
N SER A 386 27.47 8.80 -5.20
CA SER A 386 28.67 8.40 -5.94
C SER A 386 29.26 7.10 -5.42
N ASN A 387 30.02 6.41 -6.27
CA ASN A 387 30.81 5.24 -5.88
C ASN A 387 32.18 5.59 -5.29
N VAL A 388 32.46 6.89 -5.12
CA VAL A 388 33.69 7.46 -4.56
C VAL A 388 33.37 8.46 -3.45
N ASP A 389 34.33 8.66 -2.56
CA ASP A 389 34.29 9.76 -1.61
C ASP A 389 34.47 11.09 -2.36
N LEU A 390 33.65 12.08 -2.00
CA LEU A 390 33.64 13.39 -2.64
C LEU A 390 34.00 14.46 -1.61
N ASP A 391 35.02 15.24 -1.96
CA ASP A 391 35.49 16.38 -1.17
C ASP A 391 35.14 17.70 -1.85
N ASN A 392 35.04 18.77 -1.05
CA ASN A 392 34.79 20.13 -1.52
C ASN A 392 33.47 20.30 -2.30
N ILE A 393 32.43 19.55 -1.93
CA ILE A 393 31.09 19.70 -2.50
C ILE A 393 30.53 21.04 -2.04
N GLU A 394 30.19 21.93 -2.98
CA GLU A 394 29.47 23.16 -2.67
C GLU A 394 27.97 22.85 -2.52
N VAL A 395 27.36 23.28 -1.41
CA VAL A 395 25.90 23.30 -1.25
C VAL A 395 25.41 24.72 -1.02
N GLY A 396 24.35 25.11 -1.70
CA GLY A 396 23.80 26.46 -1.66
C GLY A 396 22.37 26.48 -1.13
N PHE A 397 22.08 27.46 -0.27
CA PHE A 397 20.73 27.83 0.15
C PHE A 397 20.32 29.09 -0.59
N TYR A 398 19.13 29.09 -1.18
CA TYR A 398 18.58 30.20 -1.93
C TYR A 398 17.13 30.47 -1.52
N TYR A 399 16.64 31.67 -1.76
CA TYR A 399 15.21 31.96 -1.77
C TYR A 399 14.81 32.62 -3.09
N ASN A 400 13.60 32.35 -3.57
CA ASN A 400 13.03 33.08 -4.69
C ASN A 400 12.49 34.43 -4.20
N ALA A 401 13.06 35.53 -4.70
CA ALA A 401 12.65 36.89 -4.35
C ALA A 401 11.37 37.33 -5.09
N LYS A 402 10.98 36.61 -6.14
CA LYS A 402 9.81 36.88 -6.98
C LYS A 402 8.65 35.95 -6.65
N ASP A 403 7.56 36.04 -7.42
CA ASP A 403 6.42 35.14 -7.25
C ASP A 403 6.74 33.72 -7.77
N PRO A 404 6.02 32.67 -7.34
CA PRO A 404 6.31 31.28 -7.75
C PRO A 404 6.34 31.02 -9.26
N ARG A 405 5.80 31.92 -10.10
CA ARG A 405 5.81 31.78 -11.57
C ARG A 405 7.01 32.47 -12.23
N ASN A 406 7.76 33.29 -11.48
CA ASN A 406 8.93 34.02 -11.94
C ASN A 406 10.09 33.74 -10.99
N ILE A 407 11.15 33.08 -11.45
CA ILE A 407 12.26 32.67 -10.59
C ILE A 407 13.34 33.77 -10.56
N ASP A 408 13.58 34.35 -9.38
CA ASP A 408 14.75 35.21 -9.05
C ASP A 408 15.43 34.64 -7.79
N LEU A 409 16.28 33.63 -7.98
CA LEU A 409 16.98 32.97 -6.87
C LEU A 409 18.06 33.88 -6.29
N ARG A 410 17.93 34.20 -5.00
CA ARG A 410 18.92 34.94 -4.23
C ARG A 410 19.59 34.05 -3.21
N GLU A 411 20.92 34.07 -3.20
CA GLU A 411 21.71 33.28 -2.28
C GLU A 411 21.49 33.74 -0.83
N ILE A 412 21.19 32.77 0.03
CA ILE A 412 21.11 32.91 1.49
C ILE A 412 22.49 32.63 2.09
N ALA A 413 23.05 31.47 1.74
CA ALA A 413 24.33 31.00 2.23
C ALA A 413 24.84 29.87 1.33
N ARG A 414 26.17 29.71 1.28
CA ARG A 414 26.84 28.58 0.64
C ARG A 414 27.80 27.94 1.62
N LYS A 415 27.94 26.62 1.55
CA LYS A 415 28.85 25.85 2.41
C LYS A 415 29.55 24.78 1.61
N GLU A 416 30.78 24.48 1.99
CA GLU A 416 31.52 23.34 1.46
C GLU A 416 31.43 22.17 2.44
N VAL A 417 31.22 20.97 1.89
CA VAL A 417 31.12 19.74 2.66
C VAL A 417 31.86 18.62 1.95
N SER A 418 32.51 17.77 2.73
CA SER A 418 32.97 16.45 2.26
C SER A 418 31.97 15.39 2.71
N LEU A 419 31.71 14.44 1.81
CA LEU A 419 30.83 13.30 2.03
C LEU A 419 31.50 12.03 1.53
N LYS A 420 31.57 11.03 2.40
CA LYS A 420 31.94 9.67 2.00
C LYS A 420 30.87 9.07 1.09
N LYS A 421 31.24 8.06 0.33
CA LYS A 421 30.29 7.30 -0.49
C LYS A 421 29.09 6.84 0.34
N ARG A 422 27.87 7.16 -0.10
CA ARG A 422 26.57 6.87 0.57
C ARG A 422 26.34 7.56 1.90
N GLU A 423 27.13 8.57 2.24
CA GLU A 423 26.88 9.39 3.41
C GLU A 423 25.75 10.40 3.13
N LYS A 424 24.87 10.61 4.12
CA LYS A 424 23.97 11.77 4.16
C LYS A 424 24.52 12.78 5.16
N LYS A 425 24.58 14.05 4.77
CA LYS A 425 25.07 15.12 5.64
C LYS A 425 24.06 16.24 5.75
N THR A 426 23.76 16.60 7.00
CA THR A 426 22.89 17.74 7.28
C THR A 426 23.71 19.02 7.35
N VAL A 427 23.25 20.03 6.64
CA VAL A 427 23.84 21.36 6.59
C VAL A 427 22.82 22.38 7.08
N TYR A 428 23.25 23.22 8.03
CA TYR A 428 22.39 24.23 8.63
C TYR A 428 22.82 25.63 8.20
N CYS A 429 21.88 26.53 7.94
CA CYS A 429 22.16 27.96 7.87
C CYS A 429 21.12 28.75 8.68
N ARG A 430 21.56 29.84 9.32
CA ARG A 430 20.63 30.78 9.94
C ARG A 430 20.28 31.85 8.93
N TRP A 431 19.00 32.17 8.81
CA TRP A 431 18.52 33.15 7.84
C TRP A 431 17.54 34.11 8.50
N LYS A 432 17.67 35.40 8.15
CA LYS A 432 16.64 36.41 8.42
C LYS A 432 15.69 36.39 7.24
N ILE A 433 14.46 35.92 7.46
CA ILE A 433 13.49 35.73 6.39
C ILE A 433 13.29 37.03 5.62
N LYS A 434 13.40 36.94 4.29
CA LYS A 434 13.00 38.01 3.36
C LYS A 434 11.71 37.61 2.69
N LYS A 435 10.79 38.56 2.57
CA LYS A 435 9.53 38.33 1.86
C LYS A 435 9.78 38.49 0.35
N SER A 436 9.21 37.59 -0.44
CA SER A 436 9.14 37.73 -1.89
C SER A 436 8.05 38.73 -2.31
N ASP A 437 7.92 38.98 -3.62
CA ASP A 437 6.81 39.77 -4.19
C ASP A 437 5.43 39.13 -3.91
N SER A 438 5.41 37.85 -3.54
CA SER A 438 4.25 37.09 -3.11
C SER A 438 4.21 36.91 -1.58
N PHE A 439 3.07 36.45 -1.05
CA PHE A 439 2.98 35.97 0.33
C PHE A 439 3.58 34.57 0.52
N TRP A 440 3.88 33.87 -0.57
CA TRP A 440 4.65 32.63 -0.61
C TRP A 440 6.08 32.92 -1.04
N THR A 441 7.04 32.58 -0.18
CA THR A 441 8.47 32.66 -0.46
C THR A 441 9.02 31.24 -0.53
N GLU A 442 9.57 30.85 -1.68
CA GLU A 442 10.18 29.55 -1.89
C GLU A 442 11.65 29.57 -1.48
N ILE A 443 12.07 28.53 -0.78
CA ILE A 443 13.44 28.30 -0.33
C ILE A 443 13.95 27.07 -1.09
N TYR A 444 15.16 27.17 -1.61
CA TYR A 444 15.81 26.11 -2.36
C TYR A 444 17.11 25.72 -1.69
N PHE A 445 17.37 24.42 -1.65
CA PHE A 445 18.66 23.85 -1.28
C PHE A 445 19.19 23.10 -2.49
N ILE A 446 20.33 23.57 -3.02
CA ILE A 446 20.91 23.06 -4.26
C ILE A 446 22.26 22.43 -3.96
N ALA A 447 22.44 21.17 -4.36
CA ALA A 447 23.72 20.48 -4.36
C ALA A 447 24.51 20.86 -5.61
N ASP A 448 25.80 21.14 -5.44
CA ASP A 448 26.72 21.65 -6.46
C ASP A 448 26.13 22.72 -7.42
N PRO A 449 25.71 23.89 -6.90
CA PRO A 449 25.05 24.92 -7.70
C PRO A 449 25.94 25.56 -8.78
N ARG A 450 27.23 25.19 -8.85
CA ARG A 450 28.17 25.64 -9.89
C ARG A 450 28.56 24.54 -10.87
N ASN A 451 28.04 23.33 -10.71
CA ASN A 451 28.36 22.16 -11.51
C ASN A 451 29.89 21.97 -11.66
N LYS A 452 30.59 21.96 -10.52
CA LYS A 452 32.04 21.68 -10.45
C LYS A 452 32.33 20.18 -10.52
N ILE A 453 31.43 19.36 -10.02
CA ILE A 453 31.45 17.91 -10.04
C ILE A 453 30.50 17.52 -11.17
N LYS A 454 31.00 16.84 -12.20
CA LYS A 454 30.14 16.41 -13.31
C LYS A 454 29.37 15.15 -12.91
N GLU A 455 28.09 15.27 -12.58
CA GLU A 455 27.24 14.13 -12.20
C GLU A 455 26.63 13.39 -13.39
N GLN A 456 26.09 12.20 -13.12
CA GLN A 456 25.43 11.39 -14.16
C GLN A 456 24.06 11.94 -14.54
N ASP A 457 23.33 12.45 -13.56
CA ASP A 457 22.04 13.11 -13.74
C ASP A 457 22.11 14.51 -13.11
N GLU A 458 22.03 15.55 -13.93
CA GLU A 458 22.03 16.98 -13.55
C GLU A 458 20.60 17.57 -13.50
N SER A 459 19.57 16.73 -13.43
CA SER A 459 18.18 17.20 -13.37
C SER A 459 17.88 17.98 -12.08
N GLN A 460 17.04 19.01 -12.20
CA GLN A 460 16.60 19.83 -11.06
C GLN A 460 15.93 18.97 -9.97
N SER A 461 15.21 17.91 -10.34
CA SER A 461 14.53 17.00 -9.40
C SER A 461 15.46 16.25 -8.44
N ILE A 462 16.76 16.20 -8.74
CA ILE A 462 17.75 15.49 -7.92
C ILE A 462 18.66 16.49 -7.21
N HIS A 463 19.04 17.57 -7.89
CA HIS A 463 19.99 18.56 -7.36
C HIS A 463 19.35 19.65 -6.52
N GLU A 464 18.01 19.78 -6.54
CA GLU A 464 17.29 20.85 -5.86
C GLU A 464 16.16 20.32 -4.96
N ALA A 465 16.19 20.72 -3.69
CA ALA A 465 15.07 20.57 -2.77
C ALA A 465 14.40 21.93 -2.52
N GLY A 466 13.08 22.01 -2.77
CA GLY A 466 12.28 23.22 -2.60
C GLY A 466 11.31 23.17 -1.41
N LEU A 467 11.09 24.32 -0.76
CA LEU A 467 10.08 24.51 0.28
C LEU A 467 9.43 25.90 0.19
N GLY A 468 8.11 25.94 0.02
CA GLY A 468 7.33 27.18 0.14
C GLY A 468 7.00 27.52 1.59
N ILE A 469 7.34 28.73 2.04
CA ILE A 469 6.90 29.27 3.33
C ILE A 469 6.02 30.52 3.14
N ARG A 470 5.07 30.72 4.05
CA ARG A 470 4.21 31.91 4.04
C ARG A 470 4.85 33.03 4.86
N VAL A 471 5.16 34.17 4.24
CA VAL A 471 5.85 35.30 4.88
C VAL A 471 5.00 36.58 4.85
N LYS A 472 4.78 37.19 6.01
CA LYS A 472 4.18 38.53 6.14
C LYS A 472 5.26 39.58 6.35
N LYS A 473 5.09 40.75 5.75
CA LYS A 473 5.95 41.91 6.01
C LYS A 473 5.79 42.34 7.47
N GLN A 474 6.89 42.49 8.18
CA GLN A 474 6.90 43.02 9.54
C GLN A 474 6.94 44.54 9.41
N GLU A 475 5.82 45.21 9.69
CA GLU A 475 5.81 46.67 9.75
C GLU A 475 6.61 47.11 10.98
N ILE A 476 7.78 47.70 10.72
CA ILE A 476 8.52 48.46 11.74
C ILE A 476 7.68 49.71 11.99
N THR A 477 6.81 49.67 13.01
CA THR A 477 6.22 50.89 13.54
C THR A 477 7.21 51.56 14.48
N GLU A 478 8.04 52.44 13.92
CA GLU A 478 8.39 53.67 14.63
C GLU A 478 7.98 54.88 13.81
N LYS A 479 7.11 55.67 14.45
CA LYS A 479 6.61 57.02 14.12
C LYS A 479 5.48 57.18 13.08
N PRO A 480 4.58 58.15 13.34
CA PRO A 480 3.24 58.16 12.79
C PRO A 480 3.30 58.60 11.33
N VAL A 481 2.85 57.73 10.43
CA VAL A 481 2.61 58.11 9.05
C VAL A 481 1.13 58.43 8.93
N GLU A 482 0.85 59.69 8.62
CA GLU A 482 -0.47 60.15 8.17
C GLU A 482 -0.90 59.28 6.99
N VAL A 483 -1.98 58.51 7.17
CA VAL A 483 -2.47 57.59 6.14
C VAL A 483 -3.33 58.37 5.16
N GLU A 484 -2.72 58.87 4.10
CA GLU A 484 -3.44 59.25 2.88
C GLU A 484 -4.03 57.99 2.21
N ASN A 485 -5.31 58.07 1.87
CA ASN A 485 -6.11 57.10 1.10
C ASN A 485 -6.59 55.82 1.80
N LEU A 486 -7.38 55.98 2.87
CA LEU A 486 -8.34 54.94 3.31
C LEU A 486 -9.59 54.92 2.38
N ALA A 487 -9.97 53.74 1.87
CA ALA A 487 -11.22 53.57 1.12
C ALA A 487 -12.45 53.88 2.01
N SER A 488 -13.55 54.38 1.43
CA SER A 488 -14.78 54.69 2.19
C SER A 488 -15.38 53.40 2.77
N GLY A 489 -15.44 53.23 4.10
CA GLY A 489 -16.03 52.08 4.79
C GLY A 489 -15.59 51.91 6.26
N ILE A 490 -16.10 50.87 6.93
CA ILE A 490 -15.75 50.42 8.30
C ILE A 490 -14.89 49.15 8.21
N ASP A 491 -13.78 49.10 8.96
CA ASP A 491 -12.88 47.93 9.08
C ASP A 491 -12.20 47.97 10.46
N LEU A 492 -12.47 46.99 11.34
CA LEU A 492 -11.88 46.91 12.68
C LEU A 492 -10.76 45.88 12.71
N SER A 493 -9.61 46.25 13.25
CA SER A 493 -8.46 45.36 13.40
C SER A 493 -8.07 45.17 14.86
N LEU A 494 -7.80 43.91 15.21
CA LEU A 494 -7.24 43.46 16.49
C LEU A 494 -5.92 42.71 16.25
N ASP A 495 -4.81 43.17 16.85
CA ASP A 495 -3.57 42.37 16.91
C ASP A 495 -3.44 41.67 18.27
N SER A 496 -2.94 40.43 18.26
CA SER A 496 -2.48 39.70 19.43
C SER A 496 -1.48 40.47 20.32
N LYS A 497 -0.67 41.37 19.74
CA LYS A 497 0.30 42.22 20.45
C LYS A 497 -0.35 43.40 21.19
N ASP A 498 -1.58 43.74 20.85
CA ASP A 498 -2.35 44.84 21.43
C ASP A 498 -3.13 44.43 22.70
N ILE A 499 -3.05 43.14 23.07
CA ILE A 499 -3.61 42.61 24.31
C ILE A 499 -2.52 42.58 25.38
N PHE A 500 -2.74 43.31 26.48
CA PHE A 500 -1.75 43.42 27.55
C PHE A 500 -2.38 43.43 28.95
N LEU A 501 -1.58 43.03 29.94
CA LEU A 501 -1.90 43.11 31.37
C LEU A 501 -1.14 44.30 31.96
N ASP A 502 -1.88 45.37 32.27
CA ASP A 502 -1.51 46.61 32.99
C ASP A 502 -0.01 46.98 33.12
N LYS A 503 0.74 46.93 32.01
CA LYS A 503 2.16 47.29 31.82
C LYS A 503 3.21 46.75 32.82
N VAL A 504 2.88 46.12 33.95
CA VAL A 504 3.82 45.46 34.88
C VAL A 504 3.10 44.37 35.71
N ASN A 505 3.75 43.19 35.83
CA ASN A 505 3.49 42.03 36.72
C ASN A 505 2.08 41.39 36.77
N LEU A 506 2.05 40.07 36.50
CA LEU A 506 0.89 39.16 36.43
C LEU A 506 -0.02 39.13 37.67
N ILE A 507 0.47 39.53 38.84
CA ILE A 507 -0.23 39.38 40.12
C ILE A 507 -0.91 40.69 40.58
N ALA A 508 -0.48 41.85 40.06
CA ALA A 508 -0.97 43.16 40.49
C ALA A 508 -1.95 43.83 39.49
N SER A 509 -2.00 43.38 38.24
CA SER A 509 -2.84 43.97 37.19
C SER A 509 -4.33 44.00 37.57
N ASN A 510 -5.04 45.07 37.20
CA ASN A 510 -6.46 45.26 37.53
C ASN A 510 -7.41 44.97 36.36
N TYR A 511 -6.91 45.03 35.11
CA TYR A 511 -7.69 44.79 33.90
C TYR A 511 -6.83 44.19 32.78
N LEU A 512 -7.48 43.48 31.86
CA LEU A 512 -6.95 43.08 30.56
C LEU A 512 -7.24 44.21 29.57
N GLY A 513 -6.21 44.84 29.03
CA GLY A 513 -6.32 45.90 28.03
C GLY A 513 -6.26 45.33 26.63
N VAL A 514 -7.13 45.79 25.74
CA VAL A 514 -7.14 45.45 24.30
C VAL A 514 -7.28 46.74 23.50
N TRP A 515 -6.30 47.05 22.64
CA TRP A 515 -6.49 48.10 21.65
C TRP A 515 -7.26 47.57 20.44
N VAL A 516 -8.28 48.33 20.03
CA VAL A 516 -9.01 48.10 18.78
C VAL A 516 -8.76 49.29 17.88
N LYS A 517 -8.27 49.05 16.67
CA LYS A 517 -8.05 50.11 15.67
C LYS A 517 -9.16 50.06 14.63
N ASN A 518 -9.80 51.21 14.37
CA ASN A 518 -10.70 51.35 13.23
C ASN A 518 -9.88 51.84 12.04
N LEU A 519 -9.64 50.94 11.08
CA LEU A 519 -8.96 51.21 9.82
C LEU A 519 -9.88 51.90 8.81
N GLY A 520 -11.19 51.92 9.05
CA GLY A 520 -12.17 52.65 8.24
C GLY A 520 -12.18 54.17 8.47
N LYS A 521 -12.91 54.89 7.62
CA LYS A 521 -13.13 56.36 7.74
C LYS A 521 -14.37 56.70 8.59
N GLU A 522 -15.31 55.77 8.70
CA GLU A 522 -16.59 55.97 9.40
C GLU A 522 -16.52 55.52 10.86
N LYS A 523 -17.40 56.07 11.70
CA LYS A 523 -17.50 55.68 13.11
C LYS A 523 -18.10 54.28 13.21
N ALA A 524 -17.42 53.37 13.89
CA ALA A 524 -17.82 51.98 14.03
C ALA A 524 -18.25 51.67 15.48
N ASP A 525 -19.37 50.95 15.64
CA ASP A 525 -19.66 50.28 16.92
C ASP A 525 -18.78 49.04 17.04
N CYS A 526 -18.26 48.77 18.23
CA CYS A 526 -17.37 47.64 18.47
C CYS A 526 -17.80 46.93 19.75
N GLN A 527 -18.22 45.67 19.59
CA GLN A 527 -18.52 44.78 20.71
C GLN A 527 -17.42 43.72 20.84
N LEU A 528 -16.69 43.75 21.95
CA LEU A 528 -15.68 42.77 22.30
C LEU A 528 -16.27 41.68 23.18
N LYS A 529 -16.06 40.42 22.82
CA LYS A 529 -16.39 39.25 23.63
C LYS A 529 -15.11 38.55 24.09
N PHE A 530 -14.96 38.36 25.40
CA PHE A 530 -13.83 37.66 26.01
C PHE A 530 -14.23 36.22 26.36
N THR A 531 -13.58 35.23 25.75
CA THR A 531 -13.83 33.79 26.01
C THR A 531 -12.57 33.14 26.56
N GLY A 532 -12.67 32.48 27.72
CA GLY A 532 -11.55 31.82 28.39
C GLY A 532 -11.63 30.30 28.30
N TYR A 533 -10.49 29.65 28.07
CA TYR A 533 -10.31 28.20 28.05
C TYR A 533 -9.24 27.77 29.06
N TRP A 534 -9.52 26.74 29.85
CA TRP A 534 -8.58 26.19 30.85
C TRP A 534 -8.73 24.68 31.00
N ILE A 535 -7.77 24.07 31.70
CA ILE A 535 -7.79 22.63 32.01
C ILE A 535 -8.10 22.46 33.50
N GLU A 536 -9.16 21.70 33.78
CA GLU A 536 -9.56 21.33 35.13
C GLU A 536 -9.26 19.85 35.36
N LYS A 537 -8.44 19.54 36.36
CA LYS A 537 -8.15 18.17 36.77
C LYS A 537 -9.18 17.72 37.82
N ASN A 538 -9.75 16.54 37.65
CA ASN A 538 -10.60 15.94 38.68
C ASN A 538 -9.77 15.38 39.85
N SER A 539 -10.44 14.87 40.89
CA SER A 539 -9.81 14.26 42.08
C SER A 539 -8.90 13.06 41.78
N GLN A 540 -8.90 12.54 40.55
CA GLN A 540 -8.06 11.44 40.08
C GLN A 540 -6.93 11.92 39.14
N GLY A 541 -6.72 13.24 39.01
CA GLY A 541 -5.67 13.82 38.17
C GLY A 541 -6.00 13.96 36.68
N LYS A 542 -7.18 13.50 36.23
CA LYS A 542 -7.59 13.57 34.81
C LYS A 542 -8.03 14.98 34.41
N GLY A 543 -7.34 15.56 33.43
CA GLY A 543 -7.62 16.91 32.90
C GLY A 543 -8.74 16.94 31.85
N LYS A 544 -9.68 17.88 31.98
CA LYS A 544 -10.68 18.21 30.94
C LYS A 544 -10.60 19.70 30.57
N ILE A 545 -10.72 20.00 29.28
CA ILE A 545 -10.81 21.38 28.80
C ILE A 545 -12.20 21.94 29.14
N LYS A 546 -12.22 23.11 29.75
CA LYS A 546 -13.42 23.90 30.05
C LYS A 546 -13.36 25.23 29.31
N THR A 547 -14.52 25.79 28.98
CA THR A 547 -14.67 27.07 28.29
C THR A 547 -15.79 27.90 28.93
N ALA A 548 -15.60 29.21 29.03
CA ALA A 548 -16.63 30.15 29.52
C ALA A 548 -16.46 31.55 28.90
N VAL A 549 -17.56 32.30 28.77
CA VAL A 549 -17.53 33.71 28.41
C VAL A 549 -17.25 34.53 29.67
N LEU A 550 -16.16 35.28 29.66
CA LEU A 550 -15.62 36.01 30.81
C LEU A 550 -16.26 37.38 30.95
N GLY A 551 -16.62 38.00 29.83
CA GLY A 551 -17.30 39.28 29.78
C GLY A 551 -17.41 39.83 28.37
N ASN A 552 -18.24 40.85 28.20
CA ASN A 552 -18.41 41.59 26.97
C ASN A 552 -18.19 43.08 27.23
N LEU A 553 -17.58 43.79 26.28
CA LEU A 553 -17.42 45.25 26.32
C LEU A 553 -17.95 45.86 25.03
N GLY A 554 -18.69 46.95 25.11
CA GLY A 554 -19.20 47.69 23.95
C GLY A 554 -18.66 49.12 23.92
N GLY A 555 -18.50 49.68 22.74
CA GLY A 555 -18.18 51.09 22.58
C GLY A 555 -17.83 51.47 21.15
N TYR A 556 -17.72 52.77 20.88
CA TYR A 556 -17.47 53.28 19.53
C TYR A 556 -16.02 53.68 19.29
N ASN A 557 -15.55 53.42 18.06
CA ASN A 557 -14.26 53.87 17.53
C ASN A 557 -14.47 54.82 16.34
N SER A 558 -13.96 56.04 16.45
CA SER A 558 -13.91 56.97 15.31
C SER A 558 -12.98 56.44 14.23
N GLY A 559 -13.30 56.72 12.96
CA GLY A 559 -12.48 56.30 11.82
C GLY A 559 -11.01 56.75 11.95
N GLY A 560 -10.09 55.86 11.58
CA GLY A 560 -8.65 56.06 11.67
C GLY A 560 -8.05 56.07 13.08
N LYS A 561 -8.85 55.88 14.15
CA LYS A 561 -8.38 55.96 15.54
C LYS A 561 -8.37 54.60 16.24
N SER A 562 -7.41 54.43 17.16
CA SER A 562 -7.36 53.33 18.10
C SER A 562 -8.03 53.69 19.42
N LYS A 563 -8.71 52.72 20.04
CA LYS A 563 -9.30 52.86 21.37
C LYS A 563 -8.96 51.66 22.24
N LEU A 564 -8.63 51.94 23.50
CA LEU A 564 -8.36 50.91 24.50
C LEU A 564 -9.65 50.48 25.19
N TYR A 565 -9.91 49.18 25.17
CA TYR A 565 -10.97 48.53 25.92
C TYR A 565 -10.35 47.82 27.12
N LYS A 566 -10.95 48.02 28.30
CA LYS A 566 -10.42 47.50 29.58
C LYS A 566 -11.40 46.52 30.20
N PHE A 567 -11.03 45.24 30.22
CA PHE A 567 -11.80 44.19 30.86
C PHE A 567 -11.29 43.92 32.28
N TYR A 568 -12.04 44.37 33.28
CA TYR A 568 -11.70 44.20 34.70
C TYR A 568 -12.07 42.79 35.18
N TYR A 569 -11.17 41.84 34.94
CA TYR A 569 -11.36 40.42 35.22
C TYR A 569 -11.50 40.08 36.72
N LYS A 570 -11.05 40.95 37.64
CA LYS A 570 -11.23 40.78 39.10
C LYS A 570 -12.71 40.80 39.52
N ASN A 571 -13.58 41.38 38.70
CA ASN A 571 -15.03 41.42 38.94
C ASN A 571 -15.77 40.27 38.23
N SER A 572 -15.04 39.32 37.64
CA SER A 572 -15.65 38.15 36.97
C SER A 572 -16.28 37.20 37.99
N PRO A 573 -17.46 36.61 37.69
CA PRO A 573 -18.08 35.60 38.55
C PRO A 573 -17.26 34.30 38.64
N HIS A 574 -16.31 34.09 37.73
CA HIS A 574 -15.42 32.92 37.72
C HIS A 574 -14.17 33.19 38.58
N LYS A 575 -14.27 33.06 39.91
CA LYS A 575 -13.15 33.36 40.84
C LYS A 575 -11.94 32.42 40.70
N ASN A 576 -12.15 31.18 40.26
CA ASN A 576 -11.07 30.20 40.02
C ASN A 576 -10.29 30.46 38.70
N PHE A 577 -10.74 31.42 37.89
CA PHE A 577 -10.24 31.70 36.55
C PHE A 577 -9.12 32.77 36.54
N ILE A 578 -8.76 33.39 37.68
CA ILE A 578 -7.76 34.47 37.71
C ILE A 578 -6.39 33.96 37.25
N PHE A 579 -6.13 34.13 35.95
CA PHE A 579 -4.89 33.92 35.20
C PHE A 579 -4.00 32.78 35.70
N SER A 580 -4.55 31.55 35.67
CA SER A 580 -3.73 30.35 35.84
C SER A 580 -2.70 30.23 34.71
N LYS A 581 -1.58 29.55 34.99
CA LYS A 581 -0.45 29.40 34.05
C LYS A 581 -0.78 28.66 32.73
N ASN A 582 -2.02 28.20 32.52
CA ASN A 582 -2.41 27.39 31.35
C ASN A 582 -3.73 27.88 30.75
N LEU A 583 -3.85 29.20 30.57
CA LEU A 583 -5.09 29.84 30.16
C LEU A 583 -4.98 30.39 28.73
N LYS A 584 -6.00 30.13 27.90
CA LYS A 584 -6.16 30.75 26.57
C LYS A 584 -7.38 31.67 26.59
N ILE A 585 -7.21 32.93 26.20
CA ILE A 585 -8.29 33.91 26.03
C ILE A 585 -8.43 34.23 24.55
N VAL A 586 -9.67 34.22 24.07
CA VAL A 586 -10.04 34.65 22.72
C VAL A 586 -10.89 35.91 22.84
N VAL A 587 -10.50 36.95 22.12
CA VAL A 587 -11.21 38.22 22.03
C VAL A 587 -11.77 38.35 20.62
N GLU A 588 -13.09 38.47 20.51
CA GLU A 588 -13.77 38.69 19.23
C GLU A 588 -14.35 40.11 19.21
N ALA A 589 -13.97 40.93 18.23
CA ALA A 589 -14.68 42.15 17.87
C ALA A 589 -15.83 41.83 16.91
N LYS A 590 -17.01 42.38 17.18
CA LYS A 590 -18.20 42.22 16.34
C LYS A 590 -18.72 43.59 15.92
N ASN A 591 -18.68 43.82 14.61
CA ASN A 591 -19.45 44.86 13.93
C ASN A 591 -20.07 44.27 12.66
N PRO A 592 -21.40 44.30 12.49
CA PRO A 592 -22.07 43.75 11.31
C PRO A 592 -21.72 44.44 9.98
N GLN A 593 -21.17 45.65 10.02
CA GLN A 593 -20.80 46.46 8.86
C GLN A 593 -19.30 46.39 8.54
N ASP A 594 -18.56 45.55 9.26
CA ASP A 594 -17.14 45.31 9.02
C ASP A 594 -16.92 44.55 7.70
N ARG A 595 -16.00 45.03 6.87
CA ARG A 595 -15.68 44.44 5.57
C ARG A 595 -14.75 43.25 5.65
N ASP A 596 -13.92 43.16 6.69
CA ASP A 596 -12.99 42.04 6.89
C ASP A 596 -13.20 41.46 8.29
N THR A 597 -13.88 40.32 8.39
CA THR A 597 -14.09 39.67 9.68
C THR A 597 -12.89 38.80 10.12
N SER A 598 -11.84 38.67 9.29
CA SER A 598 -10.72 37.77 9.56
C SER A 598 -9.65 38.36 10.50
N ASN A 599 -9.63 39.69 10.64
CA ASN A 599 -8.76 40.46 11.54
C ASN A 599 -9.43 40.80 12.90
N ASN A 600 -10.66 40.32 13.10
CA ASN A 600 -11.52 40.66 14.23
C ASN A 600 -11.42 39.67 15.41
N ILE A 601 -10.46 38.74 15.36
CA ILE A 601 -10.23 37.76 16.42
C ILE A 601 -8.77 37.80 16.84
N ALA A 602 -8.53 38.05 18.13
CA ALA A 602 -7.21 37.99 18.74
C ALA A 602 -7.17 36.94 19.86
N VAL A 603 -6.05 36.23 19.94
CA VAL A 603 -5.85 35.16 20.92
C VAL A 603 -4.69 35.52 21.84
N PHE A 604 -4.95 35.55 23.14
CA PHE A 604 -3.97 35.83 24.18
C PHE A 604 -3.75 34.56 25.03
N ARG A 605 -2.51 34.11 25.17
CA ARG A 605 -2.17 32.86 25.86
C ARG A 605 -1.28 33.14 27.07
N ILE A 606 -1.57 32.49 28.18
CA ILE A 606 -0.78 32.53 29.39
C ILE A 606 -0.30 31.11 29.68
N GLY A 607 1.00 30.91 29.45
CA GLY A 607 1.77 29.66 29.54
C GLY A 607 1.50 28.62 28.44
N ASP A 608 1.99 27.39 28.65
CA ASP A 608 2.11 26.34 27.63
C ASP A 608 0.82 25.50 27.49
N PHE A 609 -0.24 26.14 26.98
CA PHE A 609 -1.53 25.48 26.75
C PHE A 609 -1.43 24.29 25.79
N ASP A 610 -0.58 24.38 24.76
CA ASP A 610 -0.46 23.36 23.71
C ASP A 610 0.29 22.12 24.23
N GLY A 611 1.32 22.30 25.07
CA GLY A 611 2.01 21.19 25.74
C GLY A 611 1.10 20.39 26.68
N VAL A 612 0.24 21.05 27.46
CA VAL A 612 -0.69 20.34 28.36
C VAL A 612 -1.82 19.65 27.58
N ALA A 613 -2.28 20.22 26.46
CA ALA A 613 -3.25 19.57 25.59
C ALA A 613 -2.68 18.29 24.93
N LYS A 614 -1.37 18.26 24.67
CA LYS A 614 -0.64 17.09 24.15
C LYS A 614 -0.58 15.96 25.19
N GLN A 615 -0.21 16.26 26.43
CA GLN A 615 -0.13 15.26 27.51
C GLN A 615 -1.46 14.50 27.73
N ILE A 616 -2.61 15.19 27.65
CA ILE A 616 -3.94 14.56 27.81
C ILE A 616 -4.26 13.58 26.66
N ARG A 617 -3.74 13.81 25.45
CA ARG A 617 -3.94 12.90 24.31
C ARG A 617 -3.13 11.61 24.51
N GLU A 618 -1.90 11.74 24.99
CA GLU A 618 -1.00 10.62 25.26
C GLU A 618 -1.53 9.73 26.41
N GLU A 619 -2.11 10.32 27.47
CA GLU A 619 -2.75 9.56 28.56
C GLU A 619 -3.98 8.77 28.09
N LYS A 620 -4.78 9.31 27.16
CA LYS A 620 -5.94 8.60 26.59
C LYS A 620 -5.55 7.42 25.71
N GLN A 621 -4.42 7.55 25.01
CA GLN A 621 -3.89 6.49 24.15
C GLN A 621 -3.41 5.30 24.97
N LYS A 622 -2.74 5.55 26.11
CA LYS A 622 -2.35 4.51 27.07
C LYS A 622 -3.55 3.79 27.72
N GLU A 623 -4.66 4.48 27.96
CA GLU A 623 -5.90 3.81 28.45
C GLU A 623 -6.56 2.92 27.40
N GLN A 624 -6.40 3.21 26.10
CA GLN A 624 -6.90 2.36 25.02
C GLN A 624 -6.09 1.06 24.86
N GLU A 625 -4.78 1.14 25.05
CA GLU A 625 -3.86 -0.02 24.99
C GLU A 625 -4.14 -1.03 26.13
N ALA A 626 -4.62 -0.56 27.29
CA ALA A 626 -5.00 -1.43 28.41
C ALA A 626 -6.32 -2.22 28.18
N PHE A 627 -7.05 -2.00 27.08
CA PHE A 627 -8.34 -2.64 26.79
C PHE A 627 -8.22 -3.99 26.03
N SER A 628 -6.99 -4.49 25.84
CA SER A 628 -6.64 -5.69 25.05
C SER A 628 -6.84 -7.05 25.78
N GLU A 629 -7.47 -7.10 26.96
CA GLU A 629 -7.74 -8.34 27.71
C GLU A 629 -9.16 -8.90 27.46
N LYS A 630 -9.46 -9.45 26.27
CA LYS A 630 -10.71 -10.19 25.99
C LYS A 630 -10.44 -11.67 25.64
N PRO A 631 -11.38 -12.61 25.90
CA PRO A 631 -11.22 -14.03 25.56
C PRO A 631 -11.40 -14.28 24.06
N ASP A 632 -10.89 -15.41 23.59
CA ASP A 632 -10.76 -15.79 22.16
C ASP A 632 -10.96 -17.32 21.97
N LEU A 633 -11.89 -17.74 21.10
CA LEU A 633 -12.15 -19.14 20.70
C LEU A 633 -11.90 -19.37 19.21
N ALA A 634 -11.12 -20.40 18.87
CA ALA A 634 -10.86 -20.82 17.50
C ALA A 634 -11.60 -22.11 17.13
N ILE A 635 -12.21 -22.17 15.93
CA ILE A 635 -12.70 -23.44 15.35
C ILE A 635 -11.59 -24.06 14.51
N ILE A 636 -11.01 -25.16 14.99
CA ILE A 636 -9.77 -25.72 14.43
C ILE A 636 -10.00 -26.91 13.49
N ASP A 637 -11.13 -27.62 13.61
CA ASP A 637 -11.40 -28.79 12.75
C ASP A 637 -12.90 -29.15 12.64
N ILE A 638 -13.28 -29.85 11.56
CA ILE A 638 -14.56 -30.55 11.43
C ILE A 638 -14.27 -31.97 10.92
N ARG A 639 -14.65 -32.99 11.70
CA ARG A 639 -14.34 -34.41 11.48
C ARG A 639 -15.58 -35.22 11.09
N ASN A 640 -15.36 -36.47 10.66
CA ASN A 640 -16.36 -37.44 10.17
C ASN A 640 -17.00 -37.11 8.80
N ILE A 641 -16.23 -36.42 7.94
CA ILE A 641 -16.65 -35.90 6.62
C ILE A 641 -16.40 -36.88 5.46
N GLU A 642 -15.70 -37.97 5.71
CA GLU A 642 -15.29 -38.96 4.70
C GLU A 642 -16.49 -39.59 3.95
N PRO A 643 -16.45 -39.65 2.59
CA PRO A 643 -17.49 -40.27 1.76
C PRO A 643 -17.47 -41.81 1.81
N PRO A 644 -18.56 -42.50 1.39
CA PRO A 644 -19.80 -41.97 0.82
C PRO A 644 -20.95 -41.85 1.84
N LEU A 645 -21.50 -40.65 1.98
CA LEU A 645 -22.76 -40.42 2.70
C LEU A 645 -23.94 -40.84 1.83
N LYS A 646 -24.91 -41.60 2.38
CA LYS A 646 -26.09 -42.05 1.63
C LYS A 646 -27.27 -41.11 1.85
N ILE A 647 -28.08 -40.91 0.82
CA ILE A 647 -29.32 -40.13 0.94
C ILE A 647 -30.23 -40.83 1.97
N GLY A 648 -30.81 -40.05 2.88
CA GLY A 648 -31.72 -40.55 3.90
C GLY A 648 -31.04 -41.24 5.09
N LYS A 649 -29.71 -41.35 5.14
CA LYS A 649 -28.99 -41.86 6.32
C LYS A 649 -28.33 -40.73 7.11
N GLU A 650 -28.66 -40.64 8.39
CA GLU A 650 -28.10 -39.65 9.30
C GLU A 650 -26.61 -39.85 9.55
N ARG A 651 -25.86 -38.74 9.65
CA ARG A 651 -24.43 -38.70 10.01
C ARG A 651 -24.18 -37.63 11.06
N THR A 652 -23.33 -37.97 12.03
CA THR A 652 -22.85 -37.04 13.06
C THR A 652 -21.47 -36.46 12.70
N PHE A 653 -21.41 -35.15 12.48
CA PHE A 653 -20.17 -34.39 12.32
C PHE A 653 -19.65 -33.90 13.67
N GLN A 654 -18.33 -33.93 13.88
CA GLN A 654 -17.69 -33.40 15.08
C GLN A 654 -16.97 -32.09 14.74
N VAL A 655 -17.36 -30.97 15.35
CA VAL A 655 -16.67 -29.68 15.24
C VAL A 655 -15.76 -29.50 16.44
N VAL A 656 -14.45 -29.30 16.21
CA VAL A 656 -13.42 -29.17 17.26
C VAL A 656 -13.07 -27.70 17.46
N ILE A 657 -13.04 -27.27 18.71
CA ILE A 657 -12.91 -25.86 19.13
C ILE A 657 -11.78 -25.76 20.17
N GLU A 658 -10.94 -24.73 20.08
CA GLU A 658 -9.82 -24.47 20.99
C GLU A 658 -9.95 -23.09 21.63
N ASN A 659 -9.78 -22.99 22.96
CA ASN A 659 -9.66 -21.70 23.63
C ASN A 659 -8.21 -21.22 23.54
N VAL A 660 -7.96 -20.26 22.65
CA VAL A 660 -6.63 -19.71 22.38
C VAL A 660 -6.28 -18.52 23.29
N SER A 661 -7.21 -18.11 24.15
CA SER A 661 -6.97 -17.07 25.16
C SER A 661 -6.47 -17.64 26.50
N ASN A 662 -5.83 -16.78 27.29
CA ASN A 662 -5.43 -17.08 28.66
C ASN A 662 -6.59 -16.91 29.68
N ILE A 663 -7.84 -16.85 29.22
CA ILE A 663 -9.03 -16.59 30.04
C ILE A 663 -9.97 -17.79 29.98
N ASN A 664 -10.42 -18.27 31.15
CA ASN A 664 -11.46 -19.30 31.22
C ASN A 664 -12.81 -18.73 30.75
N ILE A 665 -13.43 -19.42 29.79
CA ILE A 665 -14.73 -19.06 29.22
C ILE A 665 -15.81 -19.88 29.92
N LYS A 666 -16.85 -19.17 30.39
CA LYS A 666 -17.94 -19.77 31.17
C LYS A 666 -18.92 -20.50 30.26
N GLU A 667 -19.29 -19.87 29.15
CA GLU A 667 -20.15 -20.48 28.13
C GLU A 667 -19.98 -19.82 26.76
N ALA A 668 -20.20 -20.57 25.68
CA ALA A 668 -20.16 -20.10 24.30
C ALA A 668 -21.22 -20.78 23.43
N ASN A 669 -21.72 -20.06 22.43
CA ASN A 669 -22.62 -20.57 21.39
C ASN A 669 -21.86 -20.76 20.09
N ILE A 670 -22.10 -21.88 19.39
CA ILE A 670 -21.51 -22.26 18.11
C ILE A 670 -22.62 -22.42 17.09
N ASP A 671 -22.62 -21.60 16.05
CA ASP A 671 -23.57 -21.63 14.95
C ASP A 671 -23.00 -22.46 13.80
N CYS A 672 -23.73 -23.46 13.31
CA CYS A 672 -23.29 -24.31 12.20
C CYS A 672 -24.35 -24.38 11.10
N VAL A 673 -23.93 -24.37 9.84
CA VAL A 673 -24.83 -24.43 8.68
C VAL A 673 -24.33 -25.49 7.71
N ILE A 674 -25.21 -26.40 7.28
CA ILE A 674 -24.95 -27.40 6.25
C ILE A 674 -25.84 -27.07 5.05
N ARG A 675 -25.27 -27.00 3.86
CA ARG A 675 -26.01 -26.69 2.62
C ARG A 675 -25.35 -27.25 1.37
N PRO A 676 -26.06 -27.36 0.24
CA PRO A 676 -25.45 -27.66 -1.05
C PRO A 676 -24.51 -26.54 -1.50
N LYS A 677 -23.38 -26.91 -2.11
CA LYS A 677 -22.40 -25.94 -2.64
C LYS A 677 -23.06 -24.97 -3.62
N GLY A 678 -22.86 -23.66 -3.41
CA GLY A 678 -23.40 -22.59 -4.28
C GLY A 678 -24.81 -22.10 -3.92
N SER A 679 -25.44 -22.62 -2.87
CA SER A 679 -26.73 -22.07 -2.39
C SER A 679 -26.51 -20.80 -1.56
N GLY A 680 -27.00 -19.66 -2.05
CA GLY A 680 -26.88 -18.35 -1.38
C GLY A 680 -28.03 -18.00 -0.43
N ARG A 681 -29.14 -18.75 -0.48
CA ARG A 681 -30.35 -18.52 0.34
C ARG A 681 -30.82 -19.82 1.02
N PRO A 682 -31.52 -19.75 2.17
CA PRO A 682 -32.01 -20.95 2.85
C PRO A 682 -33.02 -21.71 1.97
N HIS A 683 -32.67 -22.95 1.62
CA HIS A 683 -33.51 -23.87 0.83
C HIS A 683 -33.59 -25.23 1.53
N PRO A 684 -34.48 -25.39 2.53
CA PRO A 684 -34.61 -26.62 3.31
C PRO A 684 -34.84 -27.89 2.48
N GLU A 685 -35.52 -27.75 1.35
CA GLU A 685 -35.84 -28.78 0.35
C GLU A 685 -34.61 -29.26 -0.42
N LEU A 686 -33.56 -28.44 -0.52
CA LEU A 686 -32.30 -28.79 -1.18
C LEU A 686 -31.27 -29.37 -0.21
N GLY A 687 -31.59 -29.45 1.08
CA GLY A 687 -30.71 -29.95 2.14
C GLY A 687 -30.01 -28.85 2.92
N TRP A 688 -30.53 -27.63 2.93
CA TRP A 688 -30.08 -26.59 3.86
C TRP A 688 -30.57 -26.89 5.29
N ARG A 689 -29.67 -26.89 6.27
CA ARG A 689 -29.97 -26.98 7.71
C ARG A 689 -29.02 -26.08 8.51
N SER A 690 -29.55 -25.45 9.56
CA SER A 690 -28.77 -24.63 10.49
C SER A 690 -28.92 -25.17 11.92
N TYR A 691 -27.84 -25.14 12.68
CA TYR A 691 -27.70 -25.69 14.03
C TYR A 691 -27.09 -24.64 14.94
N LYS A 692 -27.53 -24.59 16.19
CA LYS A 692 -26.89 -23.81 17.25
C LYS A 692 -26.54 -24.74 18.40
N LYS A 693 -25.28 -24.77 18.82
CA LYS A 693 -24.79 -25.64 19.89
C LYS A 693 -24.18 -24.79 21.00
N HIS A 694 -24.47 -25.14 22.24
CA HIS A 694 -23.97 -24.45 23.42
C HIS A 694 -22.87 -25.29 24.08
N ILE A 695 -21.81 -24.65 24.54
CA ILE A 695 -20.68 -25.28 25.23
C ILE A 695 -20.30 -24.52 26.49
N ALA A 696 -20.10 -25.25 27.60
CA ALA A 696 -19.72 -24.71 28.90
C ALA A 696 -19.18 -25.83 29.82
N PRO A 697 -18.12 -25.61 30.62
CA PRO A 697 -17.12 -24.53 30.57
C PRO A 697 -15.95 -24.86 29.62
N ILE A 698 -15.18 -23.84 29.19
CA ILE A 698 -13.99 -24.01 28.33
C ILE A 698 -12.79 -23.34 29.01
N ASN A 699 -11.86 -24.14 29.50
CA ASN A 699 -10.67 -23.63 30.18
C ASN A 699 -9.67 -23.06 29.17
N ALA A 700 -8.86 -22.10 29.61
CA ALA A 700 -7.79 -21.51 28.81
C ALA A 700 -6.85 -22.59 28.25
N GLY A 701 -6.52 -22.52 26.95
CA GLY A 701 -5.62 -23.44 26.27
C GLY A 701 -6.17 -24.86 26.05
N THR A 702 -7.47 -25.10 26.24
CA THR A 702 -8.09 -26.44 26.08
C THR A 702 -8.90 -26.59 24.80
N LYS A 703 -9.03 -27.84 24.33
CA LYS A 703 -9.83 -28.24 23.17
C LYS A 703 -11.13 -28.91 23.61
N THR A 704 -12.24 -28.56 22.96
CA THR A 704 -13.57 -29.17 23.15
C THR A 704 -14.22 -29.49 21.80
N SER A 705 -15.39 -30.11 21.79
CA SER A 705 -16.12 -30.44 20.55
C SER A 705 -17.62 -30.37 20.69
N VAL A 706 -18.30 -30.03 19.58
CA VAL A 706 -19.76 -30.16 19.43
C VAL A 706 -20.10 -31.11 18.29
N TYR A 707 -21.23 -31.80 18.43
CA TYR A 707 -21.68 -32.81 17.47
C TYR A 707 -22.97 -32.37 16.76
N ILE A 708 -23.02 -32.58 15.44
CA ILE A 708 -24.10 -32.16 14.56
C ILE A 708 -24.60 -33.34 13.73
N ASP A 709 -25.86 -33.70 13.93
CA ASP A 709 -26.52 -34.77 13.18
C ASP A 709 -27.21 -34.20 11.94
N TYR A 710 -26.91 -34.78 10.77
CA TYR A 710 -27.44 -34.34 9.49
C TYR A 710 -27.80 -35.53 8.61
N THR A 711 -29.00 -35.48 8.04
CA THR A 711 -29.49 -36.47 7.07
C THR A 711 -29.52 -35.85 5.68
N PRO A 712 -28.70 -36.32 4.73
CA PRO A 712 -28.71 -35.82 3.36
C PRO A 712 -30.03 -36.11 2.64
N VAL A 713 -30.54 -35.14 1.89
CA VAL A 713 -31.83 -35.25 1.17
C VAL A 713 -31.68 -35.46 -0.34
N ARG A 714 -30.51 -35.17 -0.93
CA ARG A 714 -30.23 -35.38 -2.36
C ARG A 714 -28.74 -35.66 -2.61
N LYS A 715 -28.42 -36.17 -3.81
CA LYS A 715 -27.04 -36.40 -4.26
C LYS A 715 -26.35 -35.08 -4.53
N GLY A 716 -25.04 -35.02 -4.30
CA GLY A 716 -24.22 -33.87 -4.65
C GLY A 716 -23.18 -33.50 -3.60
N ILE A 717 -22.52 -32.37 -3.83
CA ILE A 717 -21.50 -31.82 -2.93
C ILE A 717 -22.15 -30.84 -1.96
N TYR A 718 -21.94 -31.09 -0.68
CA TYR A 718 -22.42 -30.27 0.42
C TYR A 718 -21.24 -29.57 1.11
N GLU A 719 -21.54 -28.43 1.73
CA GLU A 719 -20.61 -27.66 2.55
C GLU A 719 -21.16 -27.50 3.97
N ILE A 720 -20.29 -27.65 4.98
CA ILE A 720 -20.56 -27.42 6.40
C ILE A 720 -19.72 -26.25 6.89
N ILE A 721 -20.37 -25.21 7.42
CA ILE A 721 -19.77 -24.01 7.98
C ILE A 721 -20.03 -24.01 9.48
N ALA A 722 -19.00 -23.97 10.33
CA ALA A 722 -19.14 -23.75 11.77
C ALA A 722 -18.61 -22.35 12.13
N LYS A 723 -19.25 -21.66 13.08
CA LYS A 723 -18.91 -20.31 13.55
C LYS A 723 -19.06 -20.15 15.06
N VAL A 724 -18.16 -19.42 15.72
CA VAL A 724 -18.35 -18.95 17.09
C VAL A 724 -19.37 -17.82 17.06
N GLY A 725 -20.46 -17.97 17.81
CA GLY A 725 -21.60 -17.05 17.80
C GLY A 725 -21.51 -15.98 18.88
N SER A 726 -21.50 -16.39 20.14
CA SER A 726 -21.45 -15.47 21.29
C SER A 726 -20.84 -16.14 22.51
N ILE A 727 -20.06 -15.40 23.30
CA ILE A 727 -19.29 -15.90 24.43
C ILE A 727 -19.64 -15.17 25.73
N ARG A 728 -19.44 -15.84 26.87
CA ARG A 728 -19.52 -15.25 28.20
C ARG A 728 -18.36 -15.74 29.06
N PHE A 729 -17.68 -14.81 29.72
CA PHE A 729 -16.53 -15.05 30.57
C PHE A 729 -16.60 -14.18 31.82
N LYS A 730 -15.99 -14.62 32.93
CA LYS A 730 -16.17 -14.03 34.27
C LYS A 730 -17.65 -13.98 34.71
N ASP A 731 -17.99 -13.35 35.85
CA ASP A 731 -19.36 -13.23 36.38
C ASP A 731 -20.26 -12.24 35.60
N TRP A 732 -19.96 -12.02 34.33
CA TRP A 732 -20.70 -11.11 33.48
C TRP A 732 -22.05 -11.71 33.11
N LYS A 733 -23.12 -10.91 33.26
CA LYS A 733 -24.50 -11.34 32.98
C LYS A 733 -24.91 -11.21 31.50
N ILE A 734 -24.05 -10.66 30.64
CA ILE A 734 -24.39 -10.27 29.25
C ILE A 734 -23.47 -11.01 28.26
N TRP A 735 -24.05 -11.56 27.18
CA TRP A 735 -23.33 -12.19 26.07
C TRP A 735 -22.50 -11.18 25.29
N GLN A 736 -21.25 -11.51 24.98
CA GLN A 736 -20.33 -10.66 24.22
C GLN A 736 -19.88 -11.34 22.93
N LYS A 737 -19.41 -10.53 21.97
CA LYS A 737 -18.76 -11.01 20.75
C LYS A 737 -17.32 -11.38 21.06
N ASP A 738 -16.81 -12.37 20.33
CA ASP A 738 -15.43 -12.84 20.47
C ASP A 738 -14.40 -11.74 20.14
N ALA A 739 -13.20 -11.83 20.71
CA ALA A 739 -12.17 -10.79 20.62
C ALA A 739 -11.50 -10.73 19.25
N ASP A 740 -11.24 -11.90 18.65
CA ASP A 740 -10.76 -12.06 17.28
C ASP A 740 -11.87 -12.69 16.43
N LYS A 741 -12.06 -12.19 15.21
CA LYS A 741 -13.04 -12.74 14.25
C LYS A 741 -12.38 -13.56 13.15
N SER A 742 -11.05 -13.63 13.14
CA SER A 742 -10.26 -14.24 12.07
C SER A 742 -10.21 -15.77 12.17
N ASN A 743 -10.40 -16.31 13.38
CA ASN A 743 -10.36 -17.73 13.74
C ASN A 743 -11.75 -18.31 14.14
N ASP A 744 -12.79 -17.47 14.10
CA ASP A 744 -14.16 -17.78 14.52
C ASP A 744 -14.88 -18.81 13.63
N SER A 745 -14.39 -19.12 12.43
CA SER A 745 -15.15 -19.93 11.47
C SER A 745 -14.35 -20.89 10.60
N LEU A 746 -14.91 -22.08 10.36
CA LEU A 746 -14.31 -23.12 9.53
C LEU A 746 -15.33 -23.70 8.56
N LEU A 747 -14.93 -23.89 7.29
CA LEU A 747 -15.74 -24.46 6.21
C LEU A 747 -15.09 -25.73 5.65
N LYS A 748 -15.88 -26.80 5.49
CA LYS A 748 -15.46 -28.05 4.82
C LYS A 748 -16.52 -28.58 3.85
N TYR A 749 -16.12 -29.47 2.94
CA TYR A 749 -17.00 -30.08 1.92
C TYR A 749 -17.08 -31.61 2.10
N PHE A 750 -18.24 -32.20 1.78
CA PHE A 750 -18.43 -33.67 1.66
C PHE A 750 -19.34 -34.06 0.50
N GLY A 751 -19.16 -35.29 0.01
CA GLY A 751 -19.98 -35.90 -1.04
C GLY A 751 -21.08 -36.80 -0.48
N VAL A 752 -22.27 -36.71 -1.05
CA VAL A 752 -23.41 -37.61 -0.78
C VAL A 752 -23.66 -38.44 -2.04
N GLU A 753 -23.40 -39.75 -1.94
CA GLU A 753 -23.50 -40.75 -3.02
C GLU A 753 -22.69 -40.41 -4.30
N ALA A 754 -21.60 -39.66 -4.12
CA ALA A 754 -20.50 -39.51 -5.06
C ALA A 754 -19.22 -39.97 -4.35
N SER A 755 -18.46 -40.90 -4.93
CA SER A 755 -17.16 -41.30 -4.39
C SER A 755 -16.09 -40.25 -4.78
N MET A 756 -15.13 -39.98 -3.91
CA MET A 756 -13.93 -39.18 -4.25
C MET A 756 -12.84 -40.04 -4.95
N GLU A 757 -13.07 -41.35 -5.11
CA GLU A 757 -12.09 -42.37 -5.52
C GLU A 757 -12.41 -43.11 -6.84
N GLU A 758 -13.28 -42.60 -7.72
CA GLU A 758 -13.31 -43.03 -9.14
C GLU A 758 -12.10 -42.46 -9.93
N ALA A 759 -10.94 -42.52 -9.27
CA ALA A 759 -9.62 -42.06 -9.66
C ALA A 759 -8.64 -43.23 -9.47
N SER A 760 -8.66 -44.22 -10.37
CA SER A 760 -7.46 -44.96 -10.78
C SER A 760 -7.79 -45.90 -11.95
N GLY A 761 -7.11 -45.70 -13.08
CA GLY A 761 -7.16 -46.56 -14.25
C GLY A 761 -5.80 -46.52 -14.95
N GLU A 762 -5.20 -47.69 -15.09
CA GLU A 762 -3.84 -47.99 -15.56
C GLU A 762 -3.64 -47.70 -17.06
N VAL A 763 -2.41 -47.36 -17.47
CA VAL A 763 -2.05 -47.01 -18.86
C VAL A 763 -1.59 -48.25 -19.63
N ILE A 764 -2.22 -48.52 -20.78
CA ILE A 764 -1.68 -49.37 -21.85
C ILE A 764 -1.63 -48.58 -23.17
N GLY A 765 -0.46 -48.54 -23.81
CA GLY A 765 -0.32 -48.59 -25.29
C GLY A 765 -0.41 -47.28 -26.11
N VAL A 766 0.50 -47.14 -27.06
CA VAL A 766 0.77 -45.98 -27.94
C VAL A 766 -0.13 -45.95 -29.21
N SER A 767 -0.62 -44.77 -29.65
CA SER A 767 -0.67 -44.25 -31.05
C SER A 767 -1.92 -43.42 -31.45
N SER A 768 -1.67 -42.38 -32.28
CA SER A 768 -2.56 -41.45 -33.01
C SER A 768 -3.79 -40.87 -32.27
N ALA A 769 -3.69 -39.63 -31.78
CA ALA A 769 -4.79 -38.93 -31.11
C ALA A 769 -5.94 -38.57 -32.08
N LYS A 770 -7.13 -39.11 -31.83
CA LYS A 770 -8.41 -38.65 -32.38
C LYS A 770 -8.89 -37.44 -31.56
N LEU A 771 -9.24 -36.34 -32.22
CA LEU A 771 -9.64 -35.07 -31.59
C LEU A 771 -11.13 -34.80 -31.78
N ASP A 772 -11.81 -34.24 -30.78
CA ASP A 772 -13.24 -33.89 -30.79
C ASP A 772 -13.53 -32.74 -29.82
N LEU A 773 -14.20 -31.69 -30.28
CA LEU A 773 -14.72 -30.53 -29.54
C LEU A 773 -16.24 -30.45 -29.69
N ALA A 774 -16.90 -29.88 -28.68
CA ALA A 774 -18.34 -29.67 -28.75
C ALA A 774 -18.79 -28.44 -27.95
N VAL A 775 -19.80 -27.73 -28.44
CA VAL A 775 -20.56 -26.77 -27.61
C VAL A 775 -21.68 -27.52 -26.91
N THR A 776 -21.54 -27.72 -25.61
CA THR A 776 -22.46 -28.53 -24.80
C THR A 776 -23.60 -27.72 -24.20
N ASP A 777 -23.41 -26.43 -23.92
CA ASP A 777 -24.47 -25.58 -23.37
C ASP A 777 -24.37 -24.11 -23.80
N ILE A 778 -25.48 -23.37 -23.76
CA ILE A 778 -25.57 -21.93 -24.04
C ILE A 778 -26.71 -21.30 -23.24
N TRP A 779 -26.46 -20.14 -22.64
CA TRP A 779 -27.46 -19.39 -21.87
C TRP A 779 -27.28 -17.86 -21.99
N ILE A 780 -28.34 -17.13 -21.66
CA ILE A 780 -28.38 -15.67 -21.60
C ILE A 780 -29.07 -15.26 -20.31
N ASP A 781 -28.52 -14.28 -19.60
CA ASP A 781 -28.94 -13.88 -18.26
C ASP A 781 -30.21 -13.01 -18.31
N ASN A 782 -30.31 -12.06 -19.25
CA ASN A 782 -31.51 -11.28 -19.53
C ASN A 782 -32.06 -11.62 -20.92
N LYS A 783 -33.22 -12.28 -20.97
CA LYS A 783 -33.87 -12.71 -22.23
C LYS A 783 -34.78 -11.65 -22.85
N THR A 784 -35.03 -10.55 -22.14
CA THR A 784 -35.87 -9.42 -22.56
C THR A 784 -35.21 -8.07 -22.18
N PRO A 785 -33.99 -7.80 -22.66
CA PRO A 785 -33.28 -6.56 -22.35
C PRO A 785 -33.96 -5.36 -23.00
N ASN A 786 -33.84 -4.17 -22.41
CA ASN A 786 -34.29 -2.94 -23.07
C ASN A 786 -33.23 -2.44 -24.07
N VAL A 787 -33.63 -1.61 -25.04
CA VAL A 787 -32.67 -1.01 -25.98
C VAL A 787 -31.66 -0.16 -25.21
N GLY A 788 -30.37 -0.42 -25.43
CA GLY A 788 -29.24 0.17 -24.70
C GLY A 788 -28.83 -0.57 -23.43
N GLU A 789 -29.52 -1.66 -23.07
CA GLU A 789 -29.14 -2.53 -21.96
C GLU A 789 -28.04 -3.51 -22.39
N VAL A 790 -27.06 -3.73 -21.51
CA VAL A 790 -25.99 -4.72 -21.73
C VAL A 790 -26.51 -6.11 -21.39
N ILE A 791 -26.59 -6.96 -22.40
CA ILE A 791 -26.94 -8.37 -22.32
C ILE A 791 -25.69 -9.17 -21.94
N THR A 792 -25.79 -9.97 -20.87
CA THR A 792 -24.74 -10.92 -20.47
C THR A 792 -25.18 -12.35 -20.71
N GLY A 793 -24.27 -13.21 -21.13
CA GLY A 793 -24.55 -14.64 -21.37
C GLY A 793 -23.28 -15.46 -21.54
N GLY A 794 -23.42 -16.75 -21.81
CA GLY A 794 -22.29 -17.65 -21.98
C GLY A 794 -22.63 -18.98 -22.63
N PHE A 795 -21.60 -19.78 -22.90
CA PHE A 795 -21.72 -21.13 -23.44
C PHE A 795 -20.60 -22.03 -22.91
N VAL A 796 -20.81 -23.35 -22.95
CA VAL A 796 -19.86 -24.35 -22.47
C VAL A 796 -19.31 -25.13 -23.64
N VAL A 797 -18.00 -25.19 -23.74
CA VAL A 797 -17.27 -26.03 -24.71
C VAL A 797 -16.70 -27.25 -23.99
N HIS A 798 -16.76 -28.43 -24.57
CA HIS A 798 -16.16 -29.67 -24.05
C HIS A 798 -15.14 -30.23 -25.04
N ASN A 799 -14.02 -30.73 -24.52
CA ASN A 799 -12.98 -31.42 -25.30
C ASN A 799 -13.07 -32.92 -25.02
N TYR A 800 -13.67 -33.71 -25.91
CA TYR A 800 -13.74 -35.18 -25.78
C TYR A 800 -12.44 -35.89 -26.20
N SER A 801 -11.43 -35.13 -26.64
CA SER A 801 -10.14 -35.69 -26.99
C SER A 801 -9.38 -36.18 -25.75
N GLN A 802 -8.62 -37.25 -25.92
CA GLN A 802 -7.69 -37.76 -24.89
C GLN A 802 -6.41 -36.91 -24.75
N VAL A 803 -6.34 -35.78 -25.46
CA VAL A 803 -5.21 -34.84 -25.45
C VAL A 803 -5.70 -33.41 -25.24
N SER A 804 -4.81 -32.56 -24.73
CA SER A 804 -5.14 -31.16 -24.49
C SER A 804 -5.12 -30.34 -25.78
N LEU A 805 -6.21 -29.65 -26.06
CA LEU A 805 -6.31 -28.75 -27.20
C LEU A 805 -5.85 -27.34 -26.80
N LYS A 806 -5.02 -26.75 -27.64
CA LYS A 806 -4.58 -25.38 -27.49
C LYS A 806 -5.17 -24.59 -28.62
N ASN A 807 -5.31 -23.31 -28.39
CA ASN A 807 -5.52 -22.41 -29.47
C ASN A 807 -6.86 -22.61 -30.20
N ILE A 808 -7.98 -22.70 -29.47
CA ILE A 808 -9.31 -22.88 -30.04
C ILE A 808 -9.97 -21.51 -30.24
N ASP A 809 -10.38 -21.15 -31.45
CA ASP A 809 -11.09 -19.89 -31.71
C ASP A 809 -12.59 -20.09 -31.43
N TRP A 810 -13.31 -19.05 -31.02
CA TRP A 810 -14.77 -19.10 -30.88
C TRP A 810 -15.39 -17.77 -31.30
N ILE A 811 -16.60 -17.83 -31.84
CA ILE A 811 -17.37 -16.66 -32.25
C ILE A 811 -18.83 -16.85 -31.82
N VAL A 812 -19.42 -15.78 -31.29
CA VAL A 812 -20.86 -15.66 -31.06
C VAL A 812 -21.45 -14.79 -32.15
N TYR A 813 -22.43 -15.33 -32.85
CA TYR A 813 -23.18 -14.65 -33.89
C TYR A 813 -24.59 -14.30 -33.39
N SER A 814 -25.11 -13.16 -33.82
CA SER A 814 -26.54 -12.86 -33.82
C SER A 814 -27.15 -13.15 -35.19
N ASN A 815 -28.43 -12.81 -35.38
CA ASN A 815 -29.16 -12.93 -36.65
C ASN A 815 -28.30 -12.54 -37.87
N ASN A 816 -28.47 -13.28 -38.97
CA ASN A 816 -27.78 -13.06 -40.24
C ASN A 816 -26.24 -13.18 -40.15
N ASN A 817 -25.71 -13.98 -39.21
CA ASN A 817 -24.27 -14.16 -38.97
C ASN A 817 -23.54 -12.84 -38.64
N ASN A 818 -24.23 -11.88 -38.03
CA ASN A 818 -23.57 -10.70 -37.50
C ASN A 818 -22.74 -11.10 -36.28
N LYS A 819 -21.44 -10.83 -36.33
CA LYS A 819 -20.52 -11.15 -35.25
C LYS A 819 -20.77 -10.22 -34.06
N VAL A 820 -21.14 -10.80 -32.92
CA VAL A 820 -21.44 -10.05 -31.69
C VAL A 820 -20.25 -10.05 -30.75
N ALA A 821 -19.61 -11.20 -30.60
CA ALA A 821 -18.42 -11.35 -29.78
C ALA A 821 -17.52 -12.43 -30.38
N GLU A 822 -16.22 -12.29 -30.23
CA GLU A 822 -15.27 -13.33 -30.57
C GLU A 822 -14.17 -13.39 -29.53
N GLY A 823 -13.52 -14.54 -29.47
CA GLY A 823 -12.39 -14.71 -28.60
C GLY A 823 -11.72 -16.02 -28.89
N LYS A 824 -10.83 -16.41 -27.97
CA LYS A 824 -10.10 -17.65 -28.13
C LYS A 824 -9.94 -18.35 -26.79
N ILE A 825 -10.22 -19.65 -26.76
CA ILE A 825 -9.91 -20.50 -25.63
C ILE A 825 -8.41 -20.85 -25.69
N PRO A 826 -7.63 -20.45 -24.67
CA PRO A 826 -6.21 -20.71 -24.60
C PRO A 826 -5.92 -22.19 -24.63
N SER A 827 -6.31 -22.93 -23.59
CA SER A 827 -6.18 -24.38 -23.42
C SER A 827 -7.48 -24.97 -22.94
N MET A 828 -7.74 -26.18 -23.39
CA MET A 828 -8.66 -27.10 -22.75
C MET A 828 -7.94 -28.43 -22.53
N GLY A 829 -7.99 -28.95 -21.31
CA GLY A 829 -7.42 -30.27 -20.98
C GLY A 829 -8.18 -31.39 -21.69
N ALA A 830 -7.61 -32.59 -21.72
CA ALA A 830 -8.30 -33.78 -22.23
C ALA A 830 -9.57 -34.07 -21.40
N ASN A 831 -10.70 -34.36 -22.04
CA ASN A 831 -12.00 -34.64 -21.39
C ASN A 831 -12.46 -33.56 -20.39
N THR A 832 -12.16 -32.29 -20.66
CA THR A 832 -12.57 -31.17 -19.80
C THR A 832 -13.53 -30.22 -20.50
N SER A 833 -14.38 -29.54 -19.72
CA SER A 833 -15.22 -28.43 -20.21
C SER A 833 -14.61 -27.07 -19.88
N PHE A 834 -14.89 -26.07 -20.72
CA PHE A 834 -14.53 -24.68 -20.53
C PHE A 834 -15.75 -23.79 -20.77
N THR A 835 -16.01 -22.88 -19.84
CA THR A 835 -17.15 -21.96 -19.92
C THR A 835 -16.69 -20.61 -20.46
N VAL A 836 -17.35 -20.13 -21.52
CA VAL A 836 -17.12 -18.82 -22.13
C VAL A 836 -18.24 -17.88 -21.74
N THR A 837 -17.92 -16.66 -21.35
CA THR A 837 -18.89 -15.58 -21.09
C THR A 837 -18.69 -14.44 -22.08
N ALA A 838 -19.77 -13.92 -22.63
CA ALA A 838 -19.78 -12.81 -23.58
C ALA A 838 -20.82 -11.76 -23.15
N GLN A 839 -20.58 -10.51 -23.58
CA GLN A 839 -21.49 -9.39 -23.35
C GLN A 839 -21.74 -8.65 -24.66
N ALA A 840 -22.95 -8.11 -24.82
CA ALA A 840 -23.34 -7.33 -25.99
C ALA A 840 -24.40 -6.29 -25.60
N GLU A 841 -24.45 -5.16 -26.29
CA GLU A 841 -25.52 -4.17 -26.10
C GLU A 841 -26.72 -4.52 -26.98
N ALA A 842 -27.93 -4.39 -26.42
CA ALA A 842 -29.17 -4.47 -27.17
C ALA A 842 -29.35 -3.20 -28.02
N ASP A 843 -28.80 -3.18 -29.23
CA ASP A 843 -28.75 -1.98 -30.09
C ASP A 843 -30.04 -1.74 -30.89
N LYS A 844 -30.88 -2.77 -31.04
CA LYS A 844 -32.11 -2.74 -31.85
C LYS A 844 -33.24 -3.52 -31.22
N GLU A 845 -34.47 -3.06 -31.44
CA GLU A 845 -35.69 -3.80 -31.11
C GLU A 845 -35.83 -5.05 -32.01
N GLY A 846 -36.28 -6.17 -31.43
CA GLY A 846 -36.55 -7.39 -32.21
C GLY A 846 -36.25 -8.70 -31.48
N ILE A 847 -36.46 -9.81 -32.21
CA ILE A 847 -36.13 -11.18 -31.78
C ILE A 847 -34.77 -11.56 -32.37
N PHE A 848 -33.85 -12.00 -31.51
CA PHE A 848 -32.49 -12.33 -31.90
C PHE A 848 -32.18 -13.80 -31.67
N THR A 849 -31.55 -14.43 -32.65
CA THR A 849 -31.02 -15.78 -32.56
C THR A 849 -29.54 -15.66 -32.24
N VAL A 850 -29.10 -16.26 -31.13
CA VAL A 850 -27.72 -16.23 -30.66
C VAL A 850 -27.12 -17.61 -30.85
N ARG A 851 -26.05 -17.69 -31.64
CA ARG A 851 -25.35 -18.93 -31.96
C ARG A 851 -23.90 -18.84 -31.53
N ALA A 852 -23.48 -19.76 -30.68
CA ALA A 852 -22.08 -19.90 -30.29
C ALA A 852 -21.42 -20.98 -31.15
N VAL A 853 -20.28 -20.65 -31.74
CA VAL A 853 -19.49 -21.56 -32.59
C VAL A 853 -18.08 -21.66 -32.02
N VAL A 854 -17.58 -22.88 -31.87
CA VAL A 854 -16.19 -23.19 -31.52
C VAL A 854 -15.45 -23.71 -32.75
N ASP A 855 -14.16 -23.38 -32.84
CA ASP A 855 -13.32 -23.55 -34.03
C ASP A 855 -14.00 -23.18 -35.36
N PRO A 856 -14.54 -21.95 -35.48
CA PRO A 856 -15.29 -21.54 -36.67
C PRO A 856 -14.46 -21.52 -37.96
N TYR A 857 -13.13 -21.64 -37.85
CA TYR A 857 -12.20 -21.68 -38.97
C TYR A 857 -11.72 -23.10 -39.31
N ASN A 858 -12.22 -24.13 -38.61
CA ASN A 858 -11.84 -25.54 -38.77
C ASN A 858 -10.31 -25.73 -38.80
N LYS A 859 -9.62 -25.17 -37.79
CA LYS A 859 -8.17 -25.26 -37.62
C LYS A 859 -7.75 -26.53 -36.88
N ILE A 860 -8.65 -27.12 -36.11
CA ILE A 860 -8.49 -28.36 -35.39
C ILE A 860 -9.28 -29.39 -36.18
N LYS A 861 -8.57 -30.38 -36.74
CA LYS A 861 -9.23 -31.45 -37.48
C LYS A 861 -9.85 -32.43 -36.50
N GLU A 862 -11.17 -32.45 -36.45
CA GLU A 862 -11.93 -33.24 -35.49
C GLU A 862 -12.54 -34.48 -36.15
N ILE A 863 -12.93 -35.46 -35.33
CA ILE A 863 -13.67 -36.64 -35.79
C ILE A 863 -15.14 -36.31 -36.03
N ASN A 864 -15.65 -35.27 -35.38
CA ASN A 864 -16.99 -34.75 -35.53
C ASN A 864 -16.91 -33.24 -35.58
N GLU A 865 -17.30 -32.64 -36.70
CA GLU A 865 -17.30 -31.18 -36.89
C GLU A 865 -18.69 -30.58 -36.65
N ASN A 866 -19.71 -31.42 -36.41
CA ASN A 866 -21.13 -31.01 -36.37
C ASN A 866 -21.65 -30.74 -34.96
N ASN A 867 -20.81 -30.90 -33.94
CA ASN A 867 -21.07 -30.60 -32.54
C ASN A 867 -20.43 -29.27 -32.10
N ASN A 868 -19.83 -28.54 -33.03
CA ASN A 868 -19.08 -27.31 -32.78
C ASN A 868 -19.91 -26.04 -32.68
N ASP A 869 -21.24 -26.12 -32.79
CA ASP A 869 -22.12 -24.98 -32.56
C ASP A 869 -23.40 -25.33 -31.79
N LYS A 870 -23.92 -24.33 -31.07
CA LYS A 870 -25.21 -24.41 -30.37
C LYS A 870 -25.92 -23.05 -30.41
N GLU A 871 -27.24 -23.08 -30.52
CA GLU A 871 -28.07 -21.90 -30.75
C GLU A 871 -29.19 -21.76 -29.70
N ILE A 872 -29.51 -20.52 -29.31
CA ILE A 872 -30.66 -20.15 -28.48
C ILE A 872 -31.34 -18.88 -29.02
N LYS A 873 -32.64 -18.72 -28.75
CA LYS A 873 -33.41 -17.51 -29.13
C LYS A 873 -33.58 -16.55 -27.96
N LEU A 874 -33.48 -15.26 -28.25
CA LEU A 874 -33.67 -14.11 -27.36
C LEU A 874 -34.90 -13.31 -27.85
N GLY A 875 -35.81 -12.97 -26.93
CA GLY A 875 -37.16 -12.50 -27.27
C GLY A 875 -38.04 -13.64 -27.77
N ILE A 876 -38.55 -14.47 -26.85
CA ILE A 876 -39.16 -15.77 -27.20
C ILE A 876 -40.60 -15.61 -27.72
N GLU A 877 -41.26 -14.49 -27.45
CA GLU A 877 -42.67 -14.24 -27.82
C GLU A 877 -42.86 -12.76 -28.24
N GLU A 878 -43.79 -12.48 -29.17
CA GLU A 878 -44.07 -11.11 -29.68
C GLU A 878 -44.36 -10.07 -28.57
N GLU A 879 -44.77 -10.51 -27.38
CA GLU A 879 -45.04 -9.66 -26.22
C GLU A 879 -43.79 -9.39 -25.34
N SER A 880 -42.65 -10.00 -25.66
CA SER A 880 -41.37 -9.92 -24.94
C SER A 880 -40.25 -9.36 -25.81
N LEU A 881 -40.58 -8.42 -26.70
CA LEU A 881 -39.61 -7.66 -27.49
C LEU A 881 -38.68 -6.87 -26.58
N ILE A 882 -37.43 -6.71 -27.02
CA ILE A 882 -36.53 -5.68 -26.49
C ILE A 882 -37.27 -4.34 -26.60
N SER A 883 -37.63 -3.75 -25.47
CA SER A 883 -38.52 -2.59 -25.40
C SER A 883 -37.76 -1.31 -25.02
N LEU A 884 -38.33 -0.14 -25.32
CA LEU A 884 -37.78 1.13 -24.84
C LEU A 884 -38.14 1.32 -23.36
N PRO A 885 -37.23 1.85 -22.51
CA PRO A 885 -37.56 2.17 -21.13
C PRO A 885 -38.69 3.21 -21.09
N GLN A 886 -39.77 2.89 -20.38
CA GLN A 886 -40.96 3.72 -20.21
C GLN A 886 -40.95 4.36 -18.83
N VAL A 887 -39.89 5.09 -18.45
CA VAL A 887 -39.85 5.91 -17.22
C VAL A 887 -40.32 7.33 -17.55
N ASP A 888 -41.10 7.96 -16.68
CA ASP A 888 -41.52 9.36 -16.82
C ASP A 888 -41.67 9.97 -15.42
N LEU A 889 -40.71 10.77 -14.97
CA LEU A 889 -40.73 11.41 -13.66
C LEU A 889 -41.42 12.76 -13.79
N ALA A 890 -42.27 13.08 -12.84
CA ALA A 890 -43.02 14.33 -12.86
C ALA A 890 -43.07 14.96 -11.48
N VAL A 891 -42.87 16.29 -11.45
CA VAL A 891 -43.16 17.10 -10.27
C VAL A 891 -44.66 17.43 -10.27
N MET A 892 -45.45 16.64 -9.55
CA MET A 892 -46.91 16.78 -9.53
C MET A 892 -47.35 18.07 -8.83
N SER A 893 -46.75 18.39 -7.68
CA SER A 893 -47.05 19.62 -6.96
C SER A 893 -45.89 20.11 -6.11
N LEU A 894 -45.83 21.44 -5.93
CA LEU A 894 -44.95 22.12 -5.00
C LEU A 894 -45.82 22.99 -4.09
N ARG A 895 -45.76 22.76 -2.78
CA ARG A 895 -46.53 23.49 -1.76
C ARG A 895 -45.58 24.14 -0.76
N LEU A 896 -45.76 25.44 -0.54
CA LEU A 896 -45.09 26.17 0.53
C LEU A 896 -45.96 26.13 1.79
N GLY A 897 -45.37 25.87 2.95
CA GLY A 897 -46.08 25.87 4.23
C GLY A 897 -46.69 27.24 4.57
N LYS A 898 -46.08 28.31 4.06
CA LYS A 898 -46.60 29.68 4.05
C LYS A 898 -46.11 30.38 2.78
N SER A 899 -46.98 31.09 2.08
CA SER A 899 -46.64 31.89 0.89
C SER A 899 -46.21 33.32 1.23
N THR A 900 -46.47 33.77 2.47
CA THR A 900 -46.01 35.05 3.01
C THR A 900 -45.38 34.84 4.38
N LEU A 901 -44.16 35.36 4.58
CA LEU A 901 -43.39 35.26 5.83
C LEU A 901 -43.04 36.65 6.36
N LYS A 902 -42.77 36.76 7.66
CA LYS A 902 -41.97 37.87 8.20
C LYS A 902 -40.48 37.55 8.03
N ALA A 903 -39.65 38.57 7.89
CA ALA A 903 -38.20 38.37 7.83
C ALA A 903 -37.72 37.52 9.03
N GLY A 904 -36.94 36.47 8.75
CA GLY A 904 -36.44 35.52 9.76
C GLY A 904 -37.40 34.39 10.16
N GLU A 905 -38.64 34.37 9.67
CA GLU A 905 -39.60 33.30 9.93
C GLU A 905 -39.27 32.03 9.11
N ALA A 906 -39.38 30.86 9.72
CA ALA A 906 -39.14 29.56 9.08
C ALA A 906 -40.41 29.01 8.40
N THR A 907 -40.23 28.35 7.26
CA THR A 907 -41.28 27.56 6.59
C THR A 907 -40.70 26.29 6.00
N LYS A 908 -41.48 25.53 5.24
CA LYS A 908 -41.02 24.37 4.47
C LYS A 908 -41.61 24.37 3.07
N ALA A 909 -40.87 23.82 2.11
CA ALA A 909 -41.36 23.47 0.80
C ALA A 909 -41.58 21.95 0.74
N THR A 910 -42.78 21.51 0.37
CA THR A 910 -43.12 20.10 0.18
C THR A 910 -43.45 19.86 -1.28
N VAL A 911 -42.77 18.89 -1.89
CA VAL A 911 -42.96 18.49 -3.28
C VAL A 911 -43.51 17.06 -3.36
N GLN A 912 -44.33 16.79 -4.36
CA GLN A 912 -44.75 15.43 -4.73
C GLN A 912 -44.11 15.05 -6.06
N VAL A 913 -43.31 14.00 -6.05
CA VAL A 913 -42.67 13.43 -7.25
C VAL A 913 -43.35 12.12 -7.57
N LYS A 914 -43.77 11.93 -8.83
CA LYS A 914 -44.45 10.72 -9.29
C LYS A 914 -43.76 10.17 -10.53
N ASN A 915 -43.63 8.84 -10.61
CA ASN A 915 -43.29 8.17 -11.85
C ASN A 915 -44.59 7.85 -12.61
N LEU A 916 -44.84 8.57 -13.70
CA LEU A 916 -45.94 8.39 -14.64
C LEU A 916 -45.66 7.28 -15.68
N GLY A 917 -44.41 6.85 -15.78
CA GLY A 917 -43.97 5.78 -16.67
C GLY A 917 -44.43 4.39 -16.21
N LYS A 918 -44.28 3.39 -17.09
CA LYS A 918 -44.57 1.98 -16.80
C LYS A 918 -43.41 1.24 -16.12
N ASP A 919 -42.20 1.77 -16.21
CA ASP A 919 -41.00 1.17 -15.62
C ASP A 919 -40.63 1.81 -14.27
N THR A 920 -39.89 1.08 -13.43
CA THR A 920 -39.42 1.58 -12.14
C THR A 920 -38.16 2.42 -12.32
N ALA A 921 -38.13 3.61 -11.71
CA ALA A 921 -36.97 4.48 -11.69
C ALA A 921 -36.14 4.26 -10.41
N TYR A 922 -34.81 4.23 -10.54
CA TYR A 922 -33.88 4.07 -9.42
C TYR A 922 -33.03 5.32 -9.24
N ALA A 923 -32.64 5.61 -8.00
CA ALA A 923 -31.78 6.75 -7.64
C ALA A 923 -32.27 8.12 -8.15
N VAL A 924 -33.57 8.40 -8.02
CA VAL A 924 -34.19 9.63 -8.50
C VAL A 924 -33.79 10.83 -7.63
N ALA A 925 -32.99 11.76 -8.18
CA ALA A 925 -32.54 12.95 -7.48
C ALA A 925 -33.54 14.11 -7.57
N VAL A 926 -33.90 14.68 -6.42
CA VAL A 926 -34.86 15.80 -6.29
C VAL A 926 -34.13 17.03 -5.72
N SER A 927 -34.01 18.10 -6.50
CA SER A 927 -33.25 19.31 -6.15
C SER A 927 -34.18 20.51 -5.88
N PHE A 928 -34.11 21.09 -4.68
CA PHE A 928 -34.82 22.31 -4.30
C PHE A 928 -33.93 23.54 -4.47
N GLN A 929 -34.50 24.60 -5.04
CA GLN A 929 -33.80 25.83 -5.39
C GLN A 929 -34.54 27.08 -4.91
N VAL A 930 -33.80 28.13 -4.56
CA VAL A 930 -34.32 29.49 -4.31
C VAL A 930 -33.60 30.45 -5.25
N ASN A 931 -34.36 31.20 -6.07
CA ASN A 931 -33.84 32.09 -7.11
C ASN A 931 -32.77 31.42 -8.01
N GLY A 932 -33.02 30.17 -8.40
CA GLY A 932 -32.12 29.37 -9.25
C GLY A 932 -30.90 28.75 -8.55
N LYS A 933 -30.70 29.00 -7.25
CA LYS A 933 -29.61 28.38 -6.47
C LYS A 933 -30.12 27.18 -5.66
N THR A 934 -29.51 26.03 -5.85
CA THR A 934 -29.81 24.81 -5.07
C THR A 934 -29.42 24.99 -3.61
N PHE A 935 -30.33 24.68 -2.69
CA PHE A 935 -30.06 24.74 -1.23
C PHE A 935 -30.31 23.39 -0.54
N PHE A 936 -31.02 22.46 -1.18
CA PHE A 936 -31.33 21.15 -0.62
C PHE A 936 -31.51 20.10 -1.73
N VAL A 937 -31.00 18.89 -1.55
CA VAL A 937 -31.13 17.76 -2.48
C VAL A 937 -31.51 16.50 -1.70
N ASN A 938 -32.41 15.70 -2.26
CA ASN A 938 -32.81 14.41 -1.72
C ASN A 938 -32.80 13.35 -2.83
N VAL A 939 -32.45 12.10 -2.51
CA VAL A 939 -32.45 10.98 -3.46
C VAL A 939 -33.49 9.96 -3.03
N ILE A 940 -34.32 9.52 -3.98
CA ILE A 940 -35.28 8.44 -3.81
C ILE A 940 -34.67 7.18 -4.41
N ASP A 941 -34.37 6.18 -3.57
CA ASP A 941 -33.67 4.96 -4.01
C ASP A 941 -34.44 4.17 -5.08
N GLU A 942 -35.76 4.08 -4.94
CA GLU A 942 -36.67 3.39 -5.86
C GLU A 942 -38.00 4.14 -5.94
N LEU A 943 -38.47 4.41 -7.16
CA LEU A 943 -39.78 4.98 -7.46
C LEU A 943 -40.49 4.15 -8.55
N LYS A 944 -41.37 3.26 -8.10
CA LYS A 944 -42.10 2.32 -8.96
C LYS A 944 -43.09 3.04 -9.88
N SER A 945 -43.48 2.39 -10.97
CA SER A 945 -44.54 2.89 -11.87
C SER A 945 -45.79 3.32 -11.09
N GLY A 946 -46.30 4.51 -11.39
CA GLY A 946 -47.46 5.11 -10.74
C GLY A 946 -47.22 5.58 -9.30
N GLN A 947 -46.08 5.28 -8.67
CA GLN A 947 -45.80 5.61 -7.28
C GLN A 947 -45.53 7.11 -7.12
N THR A 948 -46.07 7.70 -6.06
CA THR A 948 -45.82 9.09 -5.67
C THR A 948 -45.08 9.14 -4.33
N LYS A 949 -44.05 9.99 -4.23
CA LYS A 949 -43.29 10.26 -3.00
C LYS A 949 -43.34 11.74 -2.65
N ASN A 950 -43.51 12.03 -1.36
CA ASN A 950 -43.52 13.39 -0.83
C ASN A 950 -42.17 13.72 -0.20
N ILE A 951 -41.47 14.74 -0.69
CA ILE A 951 -40.21 15.22 -0.13
C ILE A 951 -40.42 16.61 0.47
N SER A 952 -39.86 16.88 1.64
CA SER A 952 -39.94 18.20 2.28
C SER A 952 -38.56 18.76 2.60
N ALA A 953 -38.37 20.05 2.28
CA ALA A 953 -37.15 20.79 2.56
C ALA A 953 -37.45 22.00 3.47
N PRO A 954 -36.67 22.24 4.54
CA PRO A 954 -36.83 23.42 5.38
C PRO A 954 -36.36 24.70 4.65
N LEU A 955 -37.12 25.79 4.78
CA LEU A 955 -36.79 27.12 4.28
C LEU A 955 -36.63 28.07 5.47
N VAL A 956 -35.41 28.52 5.74
CA VAL A 956 -35.05 29.35 6.90
C VAL A 956 -34.17 30.52 6.47
N GLY A 957 -34.17 31.61 7.24
CA GLY A 957 -33.20 32.70 7.08
C GLY A 957 -33.44 33.64 5.89
N LEU A 958 -34.66 33.73 5.38
CA LEU A 958 -35.01 34.66 4.30
C LEU A 958 -35.25 36.08 4.86
N LEU A 959 -34.65 37.07 4.19
CA LEU A 959 -34.83 38.49 4.47
C LEU A 959 -36.03 39.03 3.68
N GLY A 960 -36.44 40.26 3.95
CA GLY A 960 -37.57 40.86 3.23
C GLY A 960 -37.33 40.95 1.72
N GLY A 961 -38.31 40.53 0.92
CA GLY A 961 -38.19 40.40 -0.53
C GLY A 961 -39.12 39.34 -1.13
N SER A 962 -39.09 39.19 -2.45
CA SER A 962 -39.80 38.13 -3.18
C SER A 962 -38.80 37.06 -3.66
N TYR A 963 -39.09 35.79 -3.39
CA TYR A 963 -38.26 34.65 -3.75
C TYR A 963 -39.03 33.68 -4.64
N THR A 964 -38.38 33.14 -5.66
CA THR A 964 -38.89 32.02 -6.46
C THR A 964 -38.31 30.72 -5.92
N VAL A 965 -39.16 29.86 -5.36
CA VAL A 965 -38.77 28.52 -4.92
C VAL A 965 -39.11 27.54 -6.05
N SER A 966 -38.13 26.81 -6.58
CA SER A 966 -38.37 25.78 -7.60
C SER A 966 -37.83 24.42 -7.18
N VAL A 967 -38.41 23.36 -7.73
CA VAL A 967 -37.95 21.98 -7.56
C VAL A 967 -37.79 21.35 -8.92
N ARG A 968 -36.64 20.68 -9.13
CA ARG A 968 -36.36 19.88 -10.32
C ARG A 968 -36.06 18.44 -9.93
N VAL A 969 -36.69 17.50 -10.63
CA VAL A 969 -36.35 16.08 -10.59
C VAL A 969 -35.35 15.79 -11.71
N ASP A 970 -34.42 14.87 -11.44
CA ASP A 970 -33.32 14.47 -12.32
C ASP A 970 -32.67 15.64 -13.09
N LYS A 971 -32.24 16.67 -12.35
CA LYS A 971 -31.65 17.88 -12.95
C LYS A 971 -30.45 17.60 -13.89
N LYS A 972 -29.80 16.45 -13.76
CA LYS A 972 -28.64 16.05 -14.57
C LYS A 972 -29.01 15.21 -15.80
N ASN A 973 -30.29 14.86 -15.98
CA ASN A 973 -30.80 14.02 -17.06
C ASN A 973 -30.01 12.71 -17.19
N LEU A 974 -29.94 11.97 -16.08
CA LEU A 974 -29.26 10.68 -15.97
C LEU A 974 -30.20 9.49 -16.18
N ILE A 975 -31.50 9.70 -16.01
CA ILE A 975 -32.57 8.74 -16.24
C ILE A 975 -33.24 9.15 -17.54
N LYS A 976 -33.30 8.26 -18.54
CA LYS A 976 -33.97 8.57 -19.81
C LYS A 976 -35.49 8.53 -19.61
N GLU A 977 -36.15 9.65 -19.85
CA GLU A 977 -37.58 9.81 -19.58
C GLU A 977 -38.42 9.92 -20.86
N LEU A 978 -39.72 9.61 -20.77
CA LEU A 978 -40.67 9.82 -21.87
C LEU A 978 -40.99 11.31 -22.07
N ASN A 979 -40.86 12.13 -21.02
CA ASN A 979 -41.12 13.56 -21.05
C ASN A 979 -40.19 14.27 -20.07
N GLU A 980 -39.33 15.15 -20.56
CA GLU A 980 -38.40 15.93 -19.72
C GLU A 980 -39.01 17.24 -19.22
N ASP A 981 -40.15 17.67 -19.78
CA ASP A 981 -40.72 19.00 -19.55
C ASP A 981 -41.59 19.06 -18.27
N ASN A 982 -41.98 17.92 -17.72
CA ASN A 982 -42.80 17.79 -16.51
C ASN A 982 -41.94 17.67 -15.21
N ASN A 983 -40.62 17.81 -15.34
CA ASN A 983 -39.65 17.66 -14.26
C ASN A 983 -39.45 18.88 -13.35
N GLU A 984 -40.10 20.01 -13.65
CA GLU A 984 -39.94 21.26 -12.88
C GLU A 984 -41.26 21.88 -12.43
N LYS A 985 -41.31 22.37 -11.18
CA LYS A 985 -42.33 23.34 -10.73
C LYS A 985 -41.72 24.44 -9.88
N SER A 986 -42.32 25.62 -9.94
CA SER A 986 -41.95 26.79 -9.14
C SER A 986 -43.13 27.42 -8.40
N ALA A 987 -42.86 28.06 -7.26
CA ALA A 987 -43.80 28.84 -6.46
C ALA A 987 -43.14 30.12 -5.96
N THR A 988 -43.93 31.19 -5.81
CA THR A 988 -43.44 32.47 -5.27
C THR A 988 -43.66 32.55 -3.76
N LEU A 989 -42.62 32.98 -3.04
CA LEU A 989 -42.62 33.21 -1.60
C LEU A 989 -42.34 34.69 -1.32
N ARG A 990 -43.26 35.39 -0.66
CA ARG A 990 -43.09 36.79 -0.27
C ARG A 990 -42.64 36.87 1.19
N VAL A 991 -41.62 37.68 1.47
CA VAL A 991 -41.17 37.97 2.82
C VAL A 991 -41.40 39.44 3.09
N ASN A 992 -42.33 39.76 3.98
CA ASN A 992 -42.66 41.12 4.35
C ASN A 992 -41.56 41.68 5.25
N SER A 993 -40.93 42.76 4.79
CA SER A 993 -40.18 43.67 5.66
C SER A 993 -41.16 44.48 6.51
N PRO A 994 -40.99 44.58 7.82
CA PRO A 994 -41.67 45.64 8.57
C PRO A 994 -41.06 47.00 8.21
N VAL A 995 -41.88 47.97 7.79
CA VAL A 995 -41.58 49.41 7.66
C VAL A 995 -42.76 50.11 8.35
N GLU A 996 -42.68 51.08 9.26
CA GLU A 996 -41.67 51.96 9.87
C GLU A 996 -42.16 52.29 11.30
N LEU A 997 -41.31 52.75 12.23
CA LEU A 997 -41.77 53.49 13.42
C LEU A 997 -41.03 54.84 13.54
N PRO A 998 -41.71 55.86 14.10
CA PRO A 998 -41.42 57.28 13.95
C PRO A 998 -40.28 57.81 14.84
N HIS A 999 -39.90 59.05 14.58
CA HIS A 999 -38.86 59.81 15.27
C HIS A 999 -39.17 60.06 16.77
N ILE A 1000 -38.12 59.92 17.60
CA ILE A 1000 -37.79 60.58 18.88
C ILE A 1000 -38.02 59.83 20.23
N GLU A 1001 -36.86 59.59 20.85
CA GLU A 1001 -36.47 59.52 22.27
C GLU A 1001 -37.37 58.83 23.31
N LYS A 1002 -36.95 57.63 23.76
CA LYS A 1002 -36.64 57.33 25.17
C LYS A 1002 -35.97 55.96 25.37
N LYS A 1003 -35.37 55.83 26.55
CA LYS A 1003 -34.15 55.07 26.90
C LYS A 1003 -34.27 53.53 26.83
N VAL A 1004 -33.13 52.91 26.54
CA VAL A 1004 -32.80 51.47 26.46
C VAL A 1004 -33.22 50.59 27.65
N LYS A 1005 -33.79 51.15 28.73
CA LYS A 1005 -34.15 50.41 29.95
C LYS A 1005 -35.44 49.59 29.84
N ASP A 1006 -36.34 49.92 28.90
CA ASP A 1006 -37.68 49.31 28.85
C ASP A 1006 -37.75 48.04 27.97
N ILE A 1007 -36.77 47.81 27.10
CA ILE A 1007 -36.75 46.65 26.17
C ILE A 1007 -36.34 45.35 26.88
N PHE A 1008 -35.63 45.42 28.00
CA PHE A 1008 -35.13 44.23 28.71
C PHE A 1008 -36.21 43.41 29.44
N ASN A 1009 -37.43 43.91 29.58
CA ASN A 1009 -38.50 43.21 30.30
C ASN A 1009 -39.33 42.25 29.44
N ILE A 1010 -39.22 42.29 28.11
CA ILE A 1010 -40.03 41.42 27.22
C ILE A 1010 -39.38 40.04 27.00
N PHE A 1011 -38.06 39.92 27.13
CA PHE A 1011 -37.34 38.66 26.88
C PHE A 1011 -37.24 37.71 28.09
N ARG A 1012 -37.90 38.01 29.22
CA ARG A 1012 -37.78 37.18 30.43
C ARG A 1012 -38.88 36.13 30.64
N HIS A 1013 -39.90 36.01 29.78
CA HIS A 1013 -40.99 35.04 29.95
C HIS A 1013 -41.37 34.32 28.64
N GLN A 1014 -40.44 33.54 28.05
CA GLN A 1014 -40.76 32.35 27.23
C GLN A 1014 -39.74 31.25 27.46
#